data_AF-A0A1H2NGA5-F1
#
_entry.id   AF-A0A1H2NGA5-F1
#
_cell.length_a   1.000
_cell.length_b   1.000
_cell.length_c   1.000
_cell.angle_alpha   90.00
_cell.angle_beta   90.00
_cell.angle_gamma   90.00
#
_symmetry.space_group_name_H-M   'P 1'
#
loop_
_entity.id
_entity.type
_entity.pdbx_description
1 polymer ?
#
loop_
_entity_poly.entity_id
_entity_poly.type
_entity_poly.pdbx_seq_one_letter_code
_entity_poly.pdbx_strand_id
1 'polypeptide(L)'
;MNTLVTHAQTQSRRIVAAAVSAALLAIAAPVAAQAADTAPLAQDGFDRTTSSGWGTAPTGGSWSVIGGSGSSTAGSAATVKDIQAGRSLRANLAGVKAGDVDVSSAFRVPSAKEFYFSVEGRRQADGAAYRGRARIAANGELKTDVVRVTAAGEKVLAMDTTGMEVAPGQDVSVELEVTGTSPVTVKTRTWLSGGTVPAWAVAYTDTADNRITGAGSVGLWAYNTPGNNPISVSATEFSSSAVDTTPPPTPTPTPTPTGTPTAPTDPTTSPSPTGSPSTPTNGTEGSGEPEAPLPMPTRGSLPIGQASYPVAAGAVFVSPSGSDTAAGTQAAPLATVTKALSKVKSGGQVVLRGGTYREYFIVPPGKDVAIQNYPGEAVWFDGSSPVTGFKASGSHWAVSGWTAQFDSSPTYTKGEPDGTTAGWQFINPAKPMAAHPDAVWVDGVEQAQVGSTSALKPGTFYVDYATKKLYLGSDPAGKKVEASTMAQAVSLRAPGTVLRGLGFRRFADSVWMQGVITSYYTNQTIENVVVQDPATAGIGLFKEGSTIRNVTITGAGQIALQASYADGLMVDNVLIDHANDEGFNPAPSAGGFKVTTTRGITLKNSEIRNTTGNQFWTDQSTYDINVLNNYLHDGSRWGIVLEISSTATVAGNVIANNAHDGVMVSDTDKVNIWNNTIVGNKRAAIALVQDSRRIEQLSVSGHDKRRPQPDLTMPWITRGTTVGNNIMTGGSTDGADPILRVSSWEKVFDGNEMLASSNGNVFSQTAVGAPKYVTIWSRKGANAPSYATMFNYTTATGQDKASYNHIGASPVDSSYRPVADVKAQLAAVAQPLPAGVASKLGDAPSTQALGAWR
;
A
#
# COMPACT_ATOMS: atom_id res chain seq x y z
N MET A 1 49.98 18.25 -61.02
CA MET A 1 50.98 17.83 -60.00
C MET A 1 50.36 16.66 -59.25
N ASN A 2 50.39 15.45 -59.85
CA ASN A 2 51.48 14.44 -59.77
C ASN A 2 51.25 13.54 -58.55
N THR A 3 51.24 12.20 -58.59
CA THR A 3 51.36 11.13 -59.62
C THR A 3 51.03 9.78 -58.90
N LEU A 4 50.72 8.60 -59.47
CA LEU A 4 50.66 8.01 -60.83
C LEU A 4 49.83 6.68 -60.74
N VAL A 5 49.64 5.95 -61.87
CA VAL A 5 49.35 4.47 -61.96
C VAL A 5 48.02 3.96 -61.36
N THR A 6 46.99 3.43 -62.06
CA THR A 6 46.78 2.51 -63.22
C THR A 6 46.67 1.00 -62.90
N HIS A 7 45.58 0.38 -63.40
CA HIS A 7 45.36 -1.06 -63.68
C HIS A 7 45.30 -2.06 -62.49
N ALA A 8 44.68 -3.25 -62.56
CA ALA A 8 43.53 -3.77 -63.33
C ALA A 8 43.23 -5.24 -62.88
N GLN A 9 42.16 -5.86 -63.43
CA GLN A 9 41.99 -7.31 -63.66
C GLN A 9 41.78 -8.24 -62.43
N THR A 10 40.55 -8.74 -62.19
CA THR A 10 39.85 -9.94 -62.76
C THR A 10 40.20 -11.31 -62.17
N GLN A 11 39.13 -11.96 -61.68
CA GLN A 11 38.72 -13.36 -61.92
C GLN A 11 39.77 -14.41 -62.32
N SER A 12 39.70 -15.59 -61.68
CA SER A 12 39.53 -16.93 -62.32
C SER A 12 39.72 -18.08 -61.30
N ARG A 13 38.75 -19.00 -61.10
CA ARG A 13 38.65 -20.36 -61.71
C ARG A 13 39.67 -21.39 -61.09
N ARG A 14 39.43 -22.71 -60.92
CA ARG A 14 38.41 -23.66 -61.45
C ARG A 14 38.57 -25.09 -60.81
N ILE A 15 37.48 -25.90 -60.79
CA ILE A 15 37.39 -27.35 -61.18
C ILE A 15 37.87 -28.48 -60.21
N VAL A 16 36.93 -29.34 -59.68
CA VAL A 16 36.64 -30.78 -60.00
C VAL A 16 37.60 -31.78 -59.28
N ALA A 17 37.29 -33.00 -58.80
CA ALA A 17 36.18 -33.98 -58.88
C ALA A 17 36.12 -34.82 -57.55
N ALA A 18 35.32 -35.89 -57.35
CA ALA A 18 33.92 -36.24 -57.68
C ALA A 18 33.68 -37.75 -57.34
N ALA A 19 32.61 -38.14 -56.65
CA ALA A 19 32.21 -39.56 -56.49
C ALA A 19 30.70 -39.74 -56.14
N VAL A 20 30.13 -40.88 -56.53
CA VAL A 20 28.68 -41.19 -56.59
C VAL A 20 28.29 -42.30 -55.62
N SER A 21 27.10 -42.21 -55.00
CA SER A 21 26.13 -43.33 -54.88
C SER A 21 24.79 -42.86 -54.28
N ALA A 22 23.69 -43.45 -54.74
CA ALA A 22 22.32 -43.04 -54.39
C ALA A 22 21.56 -44.13 -53.62
N ALA A 23 20.63 -43.72 -52.77
CA ALA A 23 19.53 -44.55 -52.26
C ALA A 23 18.29 -43.68 -52.02
N LEU A 24 17.11 -44.23 -52.26
CA LEU A 24 15.82 -43.52 -52.24
C LEU A 24 15.46 -43.03 -50.83
N LEU A 25 14.84 -41.85 -50.75
CA LEU A 25 13.63 -41.63 -49.97
C LEU A 25 12.79 -40.55 -50.67
N ALA A 26 11.47 -40.76 -50.77
CA ALA A 26 10.59 -39.78 -51.41
C ALA A 26 10.36 -38.58 -50.50
N ILE A 27 11.15 -37.52 -50.68
CA ILE A 27 10.89 -36.23 -50.05
C ILE A 27 9.74 -35.58 -50.80
N ALA A 28 8.52 -35.77 -50.31
CA ALA A 28 7.44 -34.84 -50.59
C ALA A 28 7.93 -33.45 -50.17
N ALA A 29 8.00 -32.50 -51.12
CA ALA A 29 8.34 -31.14 -50.79
C ALA A 29 7.39 -30.65 -49.70
N PRO A 30 7.87 -30.09 -48.58
CA PRO A 30 6.99 -29.35 -47.69
C PRO A 30 6.46 -28.19 -48.52
N VAL A 31 5.19 -28.30 -48.93
CA VAL A 31 4.38 -27.16 -49.31
C VAL A 31 4.62 -26.14 -48.22
N ALA A 32 5.07 -24.93 -48.58
CA ALA A 32 5.24 -23.88 -47.61
C ALA A 32 3.88 -23.66 -46.95
N ALA A 33 3.76 -24.10 -45.69
CA ALA A 33 2.62 -23.82 -44.86
C ALA A 33 2.64 -22.30 -44.65
N GLN A 34 1.94 -21.60 -45.54
CA GLN A 34 1.64 -20.20 -45.40
C GLN A 34 0.93 -20.07 -44.05
N ALA A 35 1.61 -19.47 -43.08
CA ALA A 35 1.06 -19.33 -41.74
C ALA A 35 -0.31 -18.67 -41.87
N ALA A 36 -1.32 -19.23 -41.20
CA ALA A 36 -2.61 -18.59 -41.16
C ALA A 36 -2.43 -17.21 -40.51
N ASP A 37 -2.73 -16.15 -41.25
CA ASP A 37 -2.63 -14.78 -40.74
C ASP A 37 -3.60 -14.62 -39.55
N THR A 38 -3.06 -14.77 -38.34
CA THR A 38 -3.77 -14.39 -37.13
C THR A 38 -3.90 -12.87 -37.14
N ALA A 39 -5.14 -12.38 -37.09
CA ALA A 39 -5.40 -10.94 -37.14
C ALA A 39 -4.57 -10.20 -36.07
N PRO A 40 -3.92 -9.07 -36.40
CA PRO A 40 -3.01 -8.40 -35.49
C PRO A 40 -3.74 -7.95 -34.23
N LEU A 41 -3.14 -8.20 -33.08
CA LEU A 41 -3.57 -7.70 -31.77
C LEU A 41 -3.33 -6.19 -31.66
N ALA A 42 -2.25 -5.72 -32.29
CA ALA A 42 -1.98 -4.32 -32.53
C ALA A 42 -1.15 -4.14 -33.81
N GLN A 43 -1.35 -3.02 -34.49
CA GLN A 43 -0.59 -2.64 -35.67
C GLN A 43 -0.60 -1.11 -35.82
N ASP A 44 0.56 -0.53 -36.09
CA ASP A 44 0.75 0.91 -36.22
C ASP A 44 1.96 1.26 -37.11
N GLY A 45 1.74 1.89 -38.26
CA GLY A 45 2.79 2.50 -39.09
C GLY A 45 3.08 3.97 -38.71
N PHE A 46 2.39 4.50 -37.70
CA PHE A 46 2.48 5.89 -37.25
C PHE A 46 2.18 6.93 -38.34
N ASP A 47 1.32 6.57 -39.30
CA ASP A 47 0.88 7.34 -40.49
C ASP A 47 -0.04 8.53 -40.14
N ARG A 48 0.39 9.35 -39.18
CA ARG A 48 -0.36 10.49 -38.62
C ARG A 48 0.60 11.54 -38.06
N THR A 49 0.08 12.72 -37.76
CA THR A 49 0.85 13.80 -37.14
C THR A 49 0.20 14.24 -35.83
N THR A 50 0.95 14.16 -34.73
CA THR A 50 0.53 14.61 -33.40
C THR A 50 1.57 15.55 -32.80
N SER A 51 1.14 16.65 -32.20
CA SER A 51 2.04 17.60 -31.51
C SER A 51 2.41 17.18 -30.09
N SER A 52 1.65 16.25 -29.50
CA SER A 52 1.89 15.66 -28.18
C SER A 52 1.34 14.23 -28.13
N GLY A 53 2.09 13.30 -27.54
CA GLY A 53 1.75 11.88 -27.48
C GLY A 53 1.85 11.17 -28.83
N TRP A 54 1.61 9.86 -28.85
CA TRP A 54 1.55 9.08 -30.10
C TRP A 54 0.12 8.82 -30.58
N GLY A 55 -0.90 9.20 -29.81
CA GLY A 55 -2.31 8.99 -30.16
C GLY A 55 -2.76 7.53 -30.09
N THR A 56 -3.70 7.16 -30.95
CA THR A 56 -4.29 5.81 -31.01
C THR A 56 -3.73 5.04 -32.20
N ALA A 57 -3.28 3.81 -31.96
CA ALA A 57 -2.91 2.88 -33.02
C ALA A 57 -4.16 2.45 -33.82
N PRO A 58 -4.06 2.28 -35.15
CA PRO A 58 -5.14 1.73 -35.98
C PRO A 58 -5.74 0.45 -35.39
N THR A 59 -4.87 -0.44 -34.89
CA THR A 59 -5.25 -1.64 -34.14
C THR A 59 -4.48 -1.66 -32.82
N GLY A 60 -5.15 -1.99 -31.70
CA GLY A 60 -4.52 -2.13 -30.37
C GLY A 60 -4.80 -1.00 -29.36
N GLY A 61 -5.40 0.12 -29.81
CA GLY A 61 -5.89 1.20 -28.93
C GLY A 61 -4.87 2.32 -28.68
N SER A 62 -5.04 3.04 -27.56
CA SER A 62 -4.26 4.26 -27.28
C SER A 62 -2.88 3.97 -26.73
N TRP A 63 -1.87 4.65 -27.27
CA TRP A 63 -0.50 4.62 -26.75
C TRP A 63 -0.37 5.43 -25.45
N SER A 64 0.07 4.75 -24.39
CA SER A 64 0.63 5.40 -23.20
C SER A 64 2.13 5.58 -23.42
N VAL A 65 2.65 6.81 -23.38
CA VAL A 65 4.07 7.14 -23.65
C VAL A 65 4.66 7.95 -22.50
N ILE A 66 5.81 7.52 -21.97
CA ILE A 66 6.56 8.19 -20.90
C ILE A 66 8.06 8.26 -21.22
N GLY A 67 8.73 9.31 -20.72
CA GLY A 67 10.14 9.60 -20.98
C GLY A 67 10.35 10.67 -22.05
N GLY A 68 11.57 11.22 -22.09
CA GLY A 68 11.90 12.41 -22.89
C GLY A 68 11.24 13.70 -22.36
N SER A 69 11.48 14.82 -23.05
CA SER A 69 10.76 16.09 -22.80
C SER A 69 9.56 16.32 -23.72
N GLY A 70 9.36 15.45 -24.72
CA GLY A 70 8.15 15.46 -25.56
C GLY A 70 8.04 14.22 -26.45
N SER A 71 6.81 13.89 -26.86
CA SER A 71 6.50 12.79 -27.78
C SER A 71 5.54 13.26 -28.88
N SER A 72 5.70 12.73 -30.09
CA SER A 72 4.99 13.18 -31.30
C SER A 72 5.02 12.11 -32.38
N THR A 73 4.05 12.08 -33.30
CA THR A 73 4.17 11.37 -34.58
C THR A 73 4.34 12.34 -35.74
N ALA A 74 5.00 11.89 -36.81
CA ALA A 74 5.26 12.68 -38.01
C ALA A 74 5.24 11.82 -39.28
N GLY A 75 4.04 11.39 -39.69
CA GLY A 75 3.75 10.86 -41.03
C GLY A 75 4.18 9.42 -41.32
N SER A 76 5.22 8.90 -40.67
CA SER A 76 5.63 7.49 -40.72
C SER A 76 6.58 7.10 -39.57
N ALA A 77 6.54 7.88 -38.48
CA ALA A 77 7.41 7.69 -37.33
C ALA A 77 6.79 8.28 -36.07
N ALA A 78 6.98 7.58 -34.95
CA ALA A 78 6.65 8.03 -33.60
C ALA A 78 7.93 8.28 -32.80
N THR A 79 8.14 9.54 -32.43
CA THR A 79 9.36 10.01 -31.78
C THR A 79 9.11 10.32 -30.29
N VAL A 80 10.10 10.02 -29.46
CA VAL A 80 10.30 10.63 -28.14
C VAL A 80 11.61 11.42 -28.20
N LYS A 81 11.56 12.70 -27.83
CA LYS A 81 12.67 13.64 -27.94
C LYS A 81 13.37 13.83 -26.59
N ASP A 82 14.66 14.17 -26.65
CA ASP A 82 15.44 14.67 -25.51
C ASP A 82 15.45 13.71 -24.30
N ILE A 83 15.65 12.43 -24.58
CA ILE A 83 15.85 11.39 -23.57
C ILE A 83 17.26 11.59 -23.01
N GLN A 84 17.34 12.13 -21.80
CA GLN A 84 18.60 12.39 -21.10
C GLN A 84 19.40 11.10 -20.86
N ALA A 85 20.73 11.22 -20.71
CA ALA A 85 21.59 10.08 -20.40
C ALA A 85 21.18 9.42 -19.07
N GLY A 86 21.23 8.08 -19.02
CA GLY A 86 20.74 7.30 -17.88
C GLY A 86 19.21 7.28 -17.73
N ARG A 87 18.44 7.67 -18.78
CA ARG A 87 16.97 7.64 -18.78
C ARG A 87 16.41 6.75 -19.88
N SER A 88 15.20 6.25 -19.65
CA SER A 88 14.45 5.45 -20.61
C SER A 88 13.29 6.23 -21.22
N LEU A 89 12.86 5.79 -22.40
CA LEU A 89 11.45 5.91 -22.83
C LEU A 89 10.73 4.59 -22.58
N ARG A 90 9.42 4.66 -22.39
CA ARG A 90 8.52 3.50 -22.52
C ARG A 90 7.24 3.93 -23.22
N ALA A 91 6.78 3.13 -24.17
CA ALA A 91 5.48 3.28 -24.80
C ALA A 91 4.74 1.94 -24.73
N ASN A 92 3.44 1.90 -24.43
CA ASN A 92 2.70 0.64 -24.40
C ASN A 92 1.23 0.77 -24.80
N LEU A 93 0.71 -0.30 -25.41
CA LEU A 93 -0.70 -0.45 -25.76
C LEU A 93 -1.41 -1.26 -24.67
N ALA A 94 -1.91 -0.54 -23.66
CA ALA A 94 -2.55 -1.15 -22.49
C ALA A 94 -3.84 -1.93 -22.82
N GLY A 95 -4.46 -1.68 -23.99
CA GLY A 95 -5.63 -2.41 -24.48
C GLY A 95 -5.33 -3.86 -24.90
N VAL A 96 -4.11 -4.15 -25.36
CA VAL A 96 -3.70 -5.51 -25.75
C VAL A 96 -3.51 -6.39 -24.51
N LYS A 97 -3.95 -7.64 -24.58
CA LYS A 97 -3.68 -8.70 -23.58
C LYS A 97 -3.45 -10.02 -24.31
N ALA A 98 -2.22 -10.51 -24.32
CA ALA A 98 -1.89 -11.81 -24.91
C ALA A 98 -0.90 -12.59 -24.05
N GLY A 99 -1.13 -13.91 -24.00
CA GLY A 99 -0.20 -14.88 -23.44
C GLY A 99 0.82 -15.25 -24.50
N ASP A 100 0.43 -16.09 -25.45
CA ASP A 100 1.27 -16.43 -26.60
C ASP A 100 1.21 -15.29 -27.63
N VAL A 101 2.34 -14.62 -27.85
CA VAL A 101 2.39 -13.33 -28.55
C VAL A 101 3.69 -13.16 -29.34
N ASP A 102 3.57 -12.69 -30.57
CA ASP A 102 4.66 -12.10 -31.34
C ASP A 102 4.57 -10.58 -31.27
N VAL A 103 5.71 -9.89 -31.16
CA VAL A 103 5.80 -8.42 -31.14
C VAL A 103 7.00 -7.99 -31.96
N SER A 104 6.79 -7.12 -32.95
CA SER A 104 7.83 -6.57 -33.81
C SER A 104 7.75 -5.05 -33.93
N SER A 105 8.91 -4.41 -34.15
CA SER A 105 9.03 -2.97 -34.39
C SER A 105 10.37 -2.62 -35.02
N ALA A 106 10.42 -1.57 -35.82
CA ALA A 106 11.65 -0.97 -36.30
C ALA A 106 11.90 0.41 -35.68
N PHE A 107 13.17 0.76 -35.51
CA PHE A 107 13.60 2.04 -34.97
C PHE A 107 14.78 2.64 -35.73
N ARG A 108 14.80 3.97 -35.79
CA ARG A 108 15.92 4.75 -36.31
C ARG A 108 17.05 4.82 -35.28
N VAL A 109 18.23 4.32 -35.62
CA VAL A 109 19.41 4.32 -34.74
C VAL A 109 19.80 5.76 -34.38
N PRO A 110 19.77 6.16 -33.09
CA PRO A 110 20.15 7.50 -32.67
C PRO A 110 21.68 7.68 -32.67
N SER A 111 22.13 8.94 -32.67
CA SER A 111 23.55 9.25 -32.43
C SER A 111 23.87 9.10 -30.94
N ALA A 112 24.39 7.93 -30.57
CA ALA A 112 24.72 7.52 -29.21
C ALA A 112 26.02 6.69 -29.24
N LYS A 113 26.72 6.58 -28.10
CA LYS A 113 27.83 5.63 -27.94
C LYS A 113 27.25 4.22 -27.77
N GLU A 114 26.54 3.97 -26.67
CA GLU A 114 25.79 2.74 -26.47
C GLU A 114 24.29 3.05 -26.34
N PHE A 115 23.44 2.21 -26.92
CA PHE A 115 21.99 2.44 -26.94
C PHE A 115 21.20 1.14 -26.99
N TYR A 116 20.08 1.08 -26.26
CA TYR A 116 19.19 -0.07 -26.21
C TYR A 116 17.80 0.30 -26.73
N PHE A 117 17.25 -0.53 -27.61
CA PHE A 117 15.84 -0.51 -28.01
C PHE A 117 15.22 -1.90 -27.83
N SER A 118 13.95 -1.99 -27.44
CA SER A 118 13.30 -3.26 -27.16
C SER A 118 11.80 -3.22 -27.44
N VAL A 119 11.27 -4.31 -27.96
CA VAL A 119 9.85 -4.65 -27.89
C VAL A 119 9.56 -5.35 -26.54
N GLU A 120 8.46 -4.98 -25.88
CA GLU A 120 7.98 -5.60 -24.63
C GLU A 120 6.79 -6.53 -24.94
N GLY A 121 6.90 -7.81 -24.55
CA GLY A 121 5.84 -8.83 -24.60
C GLY A 121 5.45 -9.29 -23.19
N ARG A 122 4.20 -9.72 -23.01
CA ARG A 122 3.59 -10.04 -21.69
C ARG A 122 3.82 -8.95 -20.63
N ARG A 123 3.77 -7.68 -21.01
CA ARG A 123 4.00 -6.56 -20.10
C ARG A 123 2.89 -6.45 -19.06
N GLN A 124 3.24 -6.67 -17.81
CA GLN A 124 2.38 -6.66 -16.62
C GLN A 124 2.22 -5.25 -16.03
N ALA A 125 1.33 -5.12 -15.03
CA ALA A 125 1.03 -3.84 -14.37
C ALA A 125 2.15 -3.36 -13.45
N ASP A 126 2.85 -4.29 -12.78
CA ASP A 126 4.05 -4.05 -11.95
C ASP A 126 5.29 -3.62 -12.77
N GLY A 127 5.23 -3.72 -14.11
CA GLY A 127 6.32 -3.41 -15.02
C GLY A 127 7.18 -4.61 -15.41
N ALA A 128 6.86 -5.83 -14.96
CA ALA A 128 7.48 -7.05 -15.47
C ALA A 128 7.13 -7.25 -16.95
N ALA A 129 8.10 -7.68 -17.75
CA ALA A 129 7.94 -7.95 -19.18
C ALA A 129 9.06 -8.88 -19.67
N TYR A 130 8.78 -9.64 -20.73
CA TYR A 130 9.86 -10.11 -21.61
C TYR A 130 10.19 -9.02 -22.62
N ARG A 131 11.47 -8.94 -22.96
CA ARG A 131 12.01 -7.98 -23.91
C ARG A 131 12.85 -8.71 -24.94
N GLY A 132 12.55 -8.47 -26.20
CA GLY A 132 13.48 -8.68 -27.30
C GLY A 132 14.22 -7.38 -27.52
N ARG A 133 15.54 -7.38 -27.32
CA ARG A 133 16.36 -6.17 -27.31
C ARG A 133 17.38 -6.14 -28.45
N ALA A 134 17.35 -5.05 -29.21
CA ALA A 134 18.48 -4.59 -29.99
C ALA A 134 19.40 -3.75 -29.09
N ARG A 135 20.64 -4.22 -28.89
CA ARG A 135 21.68 -3.51 -28.17
C ARG A 135 22.77 -3.08 -29.14
N ILE A 136 22.96 -1.78 -29.28
CA ILE A 136 24.00 -1.18 -30.13
C ILE A 136 25.15 -0.78 -29.21
N ALA A 137 26.30 -1.40 -29.39
CA ALA A 137 27.49 -1.18 -28.57
C ALA A 137 28.29 0.05 -29.02
N ALA A 138 29.27 0.48 -28.20
CA ALA A 138 30.09 1.67 -28.41
C ALA A 138 30.87 1.74 -29.74
N ASN A 139 31.08 0.59 -30.39
CA ASN A 139 31.71 0.41 -31.69
C ASN A 139 30.71 0.30 -32.87
N GLY A 140 29.40 0.43 -32.61
CA GLY A 140 28.34 0.22 -33.60
C GLY A 140 27.87 -1.22 -33.76
N GLU A 141 28.47 -2.19 -33.05
CA GLU A 141 28.08 -3.60 -33.15
C GLU A 141 26.66 -3.85 -32.64
N LEU A 142 25.82 -4.50 -33.45
CA LEU A 142 24.46 -4.89 -33.11
C LEU A 142 24.44 -6.27 -32.41
N LYS A 143 23.85 -6.31 -31.22
CA LYS A 143 23.62 -7.51 -30.41
C LYS A 143 22.13 -7.71 -30.19
N THR A 144 21.70 -8.97 -30.19
CA THR A 144 20.34 -9.39 -29.87
C THR A 144 20.32 -9.96 -28.46
N ASP A 145 19.47 -9.46 -27.57
CA ASP A 145 19.30 -10.03 -26.23
C ASP A 145 17.84 -10.49 -26.02
N VAL A 146 17.66 -11.64 -25.35
CA VAL A 146 16.42 -12.02 -24.66
C VAL A 146 16.55 -11.58 -23.20
N VAL A 147 15.60 -10.78 -22.74
CA VAL A 147 15.65 -10.11 -21.44
C VAL A 147 14.35 -10.32 -20.67
N ARG A 148 14.44 -10.54 -19.35
CA ARG A 148 13.30 -10.55 -18.43
C ARG A 148 13.42 -9.42 -17.43
N VAL A 149 12.37 -8.62 -17.31
CA VAL A 149 12.20 -7.60 -16.28
C VAL A 149 11.27 -8.13 -15.20
N THR A 150 11.65 -7.94 -13.94
CA THR A 150 10.85 -8.29 -12.75
C THR A 150 11.00 -7.19 -11.70
N ALA A 151 10.28 -7.27 -10.57
CA ALA A 151 10.47 -6.36 -9.43
C ALA A 151 11.92 -6.38 -8.88
N ALA A 152 12.61 -7.52 -8.97
CA ALA A 152 14.03 -7.67 -8.61
C ALA A 152 15.02 -7.02 -9.60
N GLY A 153 14.53 -6.43 -10.70
CA GLY A 153 15.32 -5.80 -11.75
C GLY A 153 15.29 -6.54 -13.09
N GLU A 154 16.22 -6.16 -13.96
CA GLU A 154 16.37 -6.72 -15.31
C GLU A 154 17.46 -7.80 -15.33
N LYS A 155 17.18 -8.93 -16.01
CA LYS A 155 18.14 -10.00 -16.27
C LYS A 155 18.18 -10.32 -17.77
N VAL A 156 19.39 -10.30 -18.35
CA VAL A 156 19.64 -10.92 -19.66
C VAL A 156 19.62 -12.43 -19.48
N LEU A 157 18.75 -13.12 -20.23
CA LEU A 157 18.58 -14.56 -20.16
C LEU A 157 19.45 -15.27 -21.21
N ALA A 158 19.54 -14.70 -22.41
CA ALA A 158 20.43 -15.12 -23.48
C ALA A 158 20.76 -13.91 -24.37
N MET A 159 21.89 -13.96 -25.08
CA MET A 159 22.31 -12.94 -26.02
C MET A 159 23.11 -13.56 -27.18
N ASP A 160 23.11 -12.89 -28.33
CA ASP A 160 23.96 -13.21 -29.48
C ASP A 160 24.50 -11.94 -30.15
N THR A 161 25.68 -12.05 -30.76
CA THR A 161 26.33 -11.00 -31.55
C THR A 161 26.05 -11.23 -33.02
N THR A 162 25.32 -10.32 -33.66
CA THR A 162 24.86 -10.53 -35.05
C THR A 162 25.96 -10.47 -36.11
N GLY A 163 27.18 -10.05 -35.72
CA GLY A 163 28.28 -9.77 -36.64
C GLY A 163 28.05 -8.54 -37.54
N MET A 164 26.96 -7.79 -37.33
CA MET A 164 26.64 -6.57 -38.07
C MET A 164 27.05 -5.32 -37.28
N GLU A 165 27.62 -4.34 -37.97
CA GLU A 165 27.76 -2.97 -37.49
C GLU A 165 26.60 -2.12 -38.02
N VAL A 166 26.03 -1.27 -37.16
CA VAL A 166 24.94 -0.34 -37.49
C VAL A 166 25.33 1.09 -37.14
N ALA A 167 25.08 2.01 -38.07
CA ALA A 167 25.42 3.42 -37.95
C ALA A 167 24.19 4.27 -37.57
N PRO A 168 24.38 5.40 -36.87
CA PRO A 168 23.33 6.39 -36.65
C PRO A 168 22.63 6.79 -37.94
N GLY A 169 21.30 6.79 -37.93
CA GLY A 169 20.48 7.09 -39.10
C GLY A 169 20.02 5.89 -39.93
N GLN A 170 20.50 4.66 -39.66
CA GLN A 170 19.92 3.43 -40.21
C GLN A 170 18.68 3.00 -39.43
N ASP A 171 17.81 2.20 -40.05
CA ASP A 171 16.68 1.56 -39.38
C ASP A 171 16.99 0.09 -39.05
N VAL A 172 16.67 -0.31 -37.82
CA VAL A 172 16.86 -1.68 -37.31
C VAL A 172 15.52 -2.22 -36.82
N SER A 173 15.13 -3.39 -37.31
CA SER A 173 13.96 -4.14 -36.86
C SER A 173 14.35 -5.10 -35.72
N VAL A 174 13.46 -5.24 -34.74
CA VAL A 174 13.54 -6.20 -33.64
C VAL A 174 12.20 -6.93 -33.49
N GLU A 175 12.25 -8.22 -33.20
CA GLU A 175 11.09 -9.10 -33.08
C GLU A 175 11.25 -10.05 -31.89
N LEU A 176 10.16 -10.28 -31.17
CA LEU A 176 10.05 -11.05 -29.93
C LEU A 176 8.86 -12.01 -30.01
N GLU A 177 9.13 -13.31 -29.97
CA GLU A 177 8.11 -14.34 -29.78
C GLU A 177 8.13 -14.82 -28.32
N VAL A 178 6.97 -14.87 -27.66
CA VAL A 178 6.80 -15.44 -26.31
C VAL A 178 5.69 -16.49 -26.35
N THR A 179 5.98 -17.74 -26.01
CA THR A 179 5.04 -18.87 -26.07
C THR A 179 5.08 -19.76 -24.82
N GLY A 180 3.93 -20.36 -24.45
CA GLY A 180 3.80 -21.29 -23.34
C GLY A 180 3.82 -20.65 -21.95
N THR A 181 3.53 -21.42 -20.92
CA THR A 181 3.46 -20.96 -19.51
C THR A 181 4.36 -21.74 -18.56
N SER A 182 4.68 -23.00 -18.89
CA SER A 182 5.55 -23.84 -18.08
C SER A 182 6.21 -24.94 -18.92
N PRO A 183 7.39 -24.71 -19.52
CA PRO A 183 8.17 -23.45 -19.48
C PRO A 183 7.57 -22.34 -20.34
N VAL A 184 8.14 -21.13 -20.24
CA VAL A 184 7.92 -20.06 -21.22
C VAL A 184 9.09 -20.06 -22.20
N THR A 185 8.82 -20.21 -23.50
CA THR A 185 9.83 -20.04 -24.55
C THR A 185 9.83 -18.59 -24.99
N VAL A 186 11.01 -17.99 -25.08
CA VAL A 186 11.21 -16.59 -25.51
C VAL A 186 12.26 -16.57 -26.61
N LYS A 187 11.93 -16.03 -27.78
CA LYS A 187 12.84 -15.90 -28.92
C LYS A 187 12.99 -14.44 -29.32
N THR A 188 14.15 -14.07 -29.85
CA THR A 188 14.39 -12.72 -30.39
C THR A 188 15.31 -12.77 -31.59
N ARG A 189 15.07 -11.89 -32.57
CA ARG A 189 15.97 -11.60 -33.69
C ARG A 189 16.00 -10.11 -33.99
N THR A 190 17.12 -9.63 -34.55
CA THR A 190 17.27 -8.26 -35.03
C THR A 190 17.93 -8.22 -36.41
N TRP A 191 17.55 -7.27 -37.26
CA TRP A 191 18.13 -7.10 -38.59
C TRP A 191 18.01 -5.64 -39.08
N LEU A 192 18.80 -5.26 -40.08
CA LEU A 192 18.61 -3.98 -40.78
C LEU A 192 17.27 -3.99 -41.54
N SER A 193 16.43 -3.00 -41.29
CA SER A 193 15.09 -2.91 -41.89
C SER A 193 15.17 -2.86 -43.42
N GLY A 194 14.29 -3.61 -44.10
CA GLY A 194 14.35 -3.82 -45.55
C GLY A 194 15.32 -4.92 -46.01
N GLY A 195 16.13 -5.50 -45.12
CA GLY A 195 16.90 -6.72 -45.37
C GLY A 195 16.09 -8.00 -45.19
N THR A 196 16.68 -9.15 -45.57
CA THR A 196 16.09 -10.47 -45.32
C THR A 196 15.96 -10.73 -43.82
N VAL A 197 14.77 -11.11 -43.37
CA VAL A 197 14.53 -11.49 -41.97
C VAL A 197 15.33 -12.77 -41.64
N PRO A 198 16.21 -12.76 -40.63
CA PRO A 198 17.02 -13.92 -40.29
C PRO A 198 16.20 -14.99 -39.56
N ALA A 199 16.79 -16.18 -39.38
CA ALA A 199 16.29 -17.14 -38.39
C ALA A 199 16.32 -16.53 -36.97
N TRP A 200 15.62 -17.15 -36.02
CA TRP A 200 15.67 -16.75 -34.62
C TRP A 200 17.12 -16.81 -34.09
N ALA A 201 17.72 -15.64 -33.85
CA ALA A 201 19.12 -15.51 -33.42
C ALA A 201 19.31 -15.95 -31.97
N VAL A 202 18.34 -15.62 -31.11
CA VAL A 202 18.36 -15.98 -29.69
C VAL A 202 17.06 -16.70 -29.33
N ALA A 203 17.17 -17.79 -28.58
CA ALA A 203 16.04 -18.49 -27.97
C ALA A 203 16.41 -18.90 -26.55
N TYR A 204 15.47 -18.76 -25.61
CA TYR A 204 15.62 -19.14 -24.22
C TYR A 204 14.35 -19.80 -23.68
N THR A 205 14.52 -20.88 -22.94
CA THR A 205 13.42 -21.61 -22.28
C THR A 205 13.43 -21.26 -20.80
N ASP A 206 12.58 -20.31 -20.40
CA ASP A 206 12.49 -19.84 -19.02
C ASP A 206 11.65 -20.80 -18.18
N THR A 207 12.34 -21.51 -17.29
CA THR A 207 11.79 -22.44 -16.30
C THR A 207 11.72 -21.84 -14.90
N ALA A 208 12.25 -20.62 -14.67
CA ALA A 208 12.35 -20.06 -13.32
C ALA A 208 10.96 -19.76 -12.74
N ASP A 209 10.84 -19.78 -11.41
CA ASP A 209 9.53 -19.57 -10.75
C ASP A 209 8.99 -18.14 -10.94
N ASN A 210 9.87 -17.18 -11.16
CA ASN A 210 9.55 -15.80 -11.54
C ASN A 210 9.53 -15.54 -13.07
N ARG A 211 9.34 -16.59 -13.88
CA ARG A 211 9.02 -16.47 -15.33
C ARG A 211 7.64 -15.82 -15.51
N ILE A 212 7.46 -15.02 -16.56
CA ILE A 212 6.21 -14.28 -16.77
C ILE A 212 5.19 -15.16 -17.50
N THR A 213 4.30 -15.78 -16.73
CA THR A 213 3.28 -16.71 -17.23
C THR A 213 1.97 -16.02 -17.64
N GLY A 214 1.66 -14.88 -17.03
CA GLY A 214 0.42 -14.14 -17.28
C GLY A 214 0.37 -13.47 -18.65
N ALA A 215 -0.81 -13.47 -19.26
CA ALA A 215 -1.08 -12.65 -20.44
C ALA A 215 -0.90 -11.16 -20.12
N GLY A 216 -0.25 -10.40 -21.00
CA GLY A 216 0.10 -9.00 -20.73
C GLY A 216 -0.05 -8.08 -21.94
N SER A 217 0.17 -6.79 -21.71
CA SER A 217 0.23 -5.79 -22.77
C SER A 217 1.50 -5.91 -23.63
N VAL A 218 1.49 -5.24 -24.77
CA VAL A 218 2.66 -5.11 -25.65
C VAL A 218 3.14 -3.66 -25.66
N GLY A 219 4.40 -3.43 -26.05
CA GLY A 219 4.94 -2.08 -26.12
C GLY A 219 6.39 -1.99 -26.57
N LEU A 220 6.98 -0.83 -26.34
CA LEU A 220 8.34 -0.45 -26.66
C LEU A 220 9.04 0.12 -25.42
N TRP A 221 10.33 -0.13 -25.33
CA TRP A 221 11.22 0.49 -24.36
C TRP A 221 12.55 0.82 -25.02
N ALA A 222 13.15 1.94 -24.63
CA ALA A 222 14.51 2.27 -25.05
C ALA A 222 15.26 2.97 -23.93
N TYR A 223 16.58 2.88 -23.93
CA TYR A 223 17.43 3.46 -22.89
C TYR A 223 18.64 4.18 -23.49
N ASN A 224 18.76 5.45 -23.13
CA ASN A 224 19.95 6.23 -23.40
C ASN A 224 20.98 5.95 -22.29
N THR A 225 22.09 5.28 -22.61
CA THR A 225 23.07 4.91 -21.58
C THR A 225 23.81 6.14 -21.00
N PRO A 226 24.39 6.03 -19.79
CA PRO A 226 25.21 7.11 -19.23
C PRO A 226 26.41 7.46 -20.12
N GLY A 227 26.70 8.76 -20.27
CA GLY A 227 27.84 9.25 -21.07
C GLY A 227 27.53 9.57 -22.54
N ASN A 228 26.27 9.44 -22.95
CA ASN A 228 25.72 9.99 -24.18
C ASN A 228 25.23 11.44 -23.99
N ASN A 229 25.01 12.15 -25.10
CA ASN A 229 24.20 13.36 -25.12
C ASN A 229 22.70 12.99 -25.04
N PRO A 230 21.78 13.95 -24.82
CA PRO A 230 20.35 13.69 -24.95
C PRO A 230 20.01 13.24 -26.38
N ILE A 231 19.22 12.18 -26.50
CA ILE A 231 18.87 11.58 -27.81
C ILE A 231 17.38 11.71 -28.10
N SER A 232 17.02 11.67 -29.39
CA SER A 232 15.66 11.39 -29.82
C SER A 232 15.61 9.97 -30.39
N VAL A 233 14.58 9.21 -30.04
CA VAL A 233 14.34 7.84 -30.53
C VAL A 233 13.06 7.85 -31.32
N SER A 234 13.09 7.30 -32.53
CA SER A 234 11.91 7.14 -33.40
C SER A 234 11.67 5.68 -33.69
N ALA A 235 10.47 5.20 -33.41
CA ALA A 235 9.95 3.94 -33.97
C ALA A 235 9.23 4.25 -35.29
N THR A 236 9.43 3.42 -36.32
CA THR A 236 8.86 3.59 -37.66
C THR A 236 7.70 2.64 -37.95
N GLU A 237 7.62 1.52 -37.23
CA GLU A 237 6.52 0.58 -37.30
C GLU A 237 6.35 -0.16 -35.96
N PHE A 238 5.15 -0.67 -35.70
CA PHE A 238 4.85 -1.57 -34.60
C PHE A 238 3.80 -2.61 -35.03
N SER A 239 4.03 -3.88 -34.68
CA SER A 239 3.07 -4.96 -34.89
C SER A 239 3.07 -5.93 -33.72
N SER A 240 1.94 -6.58 -33.47
CA SER A 240 1.87 -7.77 -32.62
C SER A 240 0.69 -8.65 -33.03
N SER A 241 0.87 -9.97 -32.93
CA SER A 241 -0.16 -10.97 -33.24
C SER A 241 -0.18 -12.06 -32.17
N ALA A 242 -1.27 -12.82 -32.11
CA ALA A 242 -1.31 -14.03 -31.30
C ALA A 242 -0.55 -15.13 -32.02
N VAL A 243 0.35 -15.83 -31.31
CA VAL A 243 1.02 -17.02 -31.85
C VAL A 243 0.05 -18.19 -31.71
N ASP A 244 -0.32 -18.81 -32.83
CA ASP A 244 -1.14 -20.02 -32.80
C ASP A 244 -0.28 -21.20 -32.34
N THR A 245 -0.51 -21.63 -31.10
CA THR A 245 0.15 -22.79 -30.48
C THR A 245 -0.75 -24.03 -30.47
N THR A 246 -1.86 -24.04 -31.23
CA THR A 246 -2.75 -25.22 -31.29
C THR A 246 -2.04 -26.42 -31.93
N PRO A 247 -2.00 -27.60 -31.26
CA PRO A 247 -1.57 -28.83 -31.90
C PRO A 247 -2.56 -29.22 -33.02
N PRO A 248 -2.10 -29.86 -34.12
CA PRO A 248 -3.00 -30.35 -35.16
C PRO A 248 -4.10 -31.25 -34.59
N PRO A 249 -5.36 -31.10 -35.03
CA PRO A 249 -6.49 -31.76 -34.38
C PRO A 249 -6.46 -33.28 -34.55
N THR A 250 -6.41 -33.99 -33.41
CA THR A 250 -6.66 -35.44 -33.36
C THR A 250 -8.16 -35.71 -33.49
N PRO A 251 -8.63 -36.48 -34.49
CA PRO A 251 -10.05 -36.67 -34.73
C PRO A 251 -10.71 -37.54 -33.65
N THR A 252 -11.88 -37.11 -33.15
CA THR A 252 -12.69 -37.81 -32.13
C THR A 252 -14.16 -37.86 -32.55
N PRO A 253 -14.88 -39.00 -32.41
CA PRO A 253 -16.18 -39.24 -33.06
C PRO A 253 -17.42 -38.60 -32.39
N THR A 254 -18.49 -38.54 -33.18
CA THR A 254 -19.78 -37.83 -32.96
C THR A 254 -20.73 -38.50 -31.93
N PRO A 255 -21.50 -37.72 -31.13
CA PRO A 255 -22.48 -38.24 -30.16
C PRO A 255 -23.92 -38.42 -30.70
N THR A 256 -24.76 -39.16 -29.96
CA THR A 256 -26.19 -39.44 -30.23
C THR A 256 -27.09 -38.82 -29.13
N PRO A 257 -28.31 -38.28 -29.43
CA PRO A 257 -29.07 -37.44 -28.49
C PRO A 257 -30.35 -38.08 -27.86
N THR A 258 -30.89 -37.39 -26.83
CA THR A 258 -32.34 -37.10 -26.55
C THR A 258 -32.84 -37.46 -25.13
N GLY A 259 -33.58 -36.56 -24.46
CA GLY A 259 -34.49 -36.93 -23.35
C GLY A 259 -34.84 -35.87 -22.29
N THR A 260 -36.04 -35.27 -22.35
CA THR A 260 -36.76 -34.49 -21.30
C THR A 260 -38.23 -34.38 -21.79
N PRO A 261 -39.30 -34.09 -20.99
CA PRO A 261 -39.42 -33.73 -19.57
C PRO A 261 -40.56 -34.42 -18.76
N THR A 262 -40.64 -34.20 -17.43
CA THR A 262 -41.93 -33.98 -16.70
C THR A 262 -41.74 -33.37 -15.30
N ALA A 263 -42.76 -32.65 -14.81
CA ALA A 263 -43.06 -32.31 -13.41
C ALA A 263 -44.55 -32.67 -13.15
N PRO A 264 -45.08 -32.80 -11.91
CA PRO A 264 -45.57 -31.60 -11.18
C PRO A 264 -45.75 -31.71 -9.64
N THR A 265 -46.38 -30.67 -9.07
CA THR A 265 -47.19 -30.57 -7.81
C THR A 265 -46.53 -30.33 -6.43
N ASP A 266 -47.01 -29.25 -5.80
CA ASP A 266 -47.07 -28.87 -4.37
C ASP A 266 -48.55 -29.00 -3.91
N PRO A 267 -48.92 -29.16 -2.62
CA PRO A 267 -49.44 -27.98 -1.88
C PRO A 267 -49.37 -27.97 -0.31
N THR A 268 -49.72 -26.80 0.27
CA THR A 268 -50.41 -26.52 1.58
C THR A 268 -49.66 -26.13 2.89
N THR A 269 -49.45 -24.80 3.08
CA THR A 269 -50.04 -23.88 4.10
C THR A 269 -50.05 -24.09 5.66
N SER A 270 -49.51 -23.06 6.37
CA SER A 270 -50.01 -22.39 7.62
C SER A 270 -49.92 -23.09 9.01
N PRO A 271 -50.03 -22.38 10.18
CA PRO A 271 -50.05 -20.93 10.48
C PRO A 271 -49.04 -20.45 11.58
N SER A 272 -49.08 -19.15 11.92
CA SER A 272 -48.36 -18.48 13.04
C SER A 272 -49.19 -18.45 14.34
N PRO A 273 -48.56 -18.15 15.51
CA PRO A 273 -49.13 -17.12 16.39
C PRO A 273 -48.13 -16.10 17.03
N THR A 274 -48.64 -14.88 17.19
CA THR A 274 -48.47 -13.84 18.25
C THR A 274 -47.68 -14.17 19.55
N GLY A 275 -47.08 -13.25 20.31
CA GLY A 275 -46.98 -11.77 20.25
C GLY A 275 -47.04 -11.08 21.65
N SER A 276 -46.41 -9.89 21.81
CA SER A 276 -46.56 -8.89 22.93
C SER A 276 -46.02 -9.23 24.35
N PRO A 277 -45.87 -8.24 25.29
CA PRO A 277 -45.45 -6.82 25.13
C PRO A 277 -44.58 -6.20 26.28
N SER A 278 -44.00 -5.01 26.00
CA SER A 278 -43.79 -3.83 26.89
C SER A 278 -43.28 -3.91 28.35
N THR A 279 -42.36 -3.01 28.73
CA THR A 279 -42.71 -1.78 29.52
C THR A 279 -41.55 -0.75 29.57
N PRO A 280 -41.84 0.56 29.77
CA PRO A 280 -40.84 1.62 29.92
C PRO A 280 -40.72 2.15 31.36
N THR A 281 -39.70 2.97 31.63
CA THR A 281 -39.64 3.85 32.82
C THR A 281 -39.08 5.22 32.45
N ASN A 282 -39.62 6.27 33.09
CA ASN A 282 -39.37 7.69 32.82
C ASN A 282 -39.28 8.45 34.16
N GLY A 283 -38.60 9.61 34.18
CA GLY A 283 -38.36 10.44 35.37
C GLY A 283 -37.02 10.13 36.07
N THR A 284 -36.31 11.10 36.68
CA THR A 284 -36.77 12.43 37.13
C THR A 284 -35.59 13.43 37.17
N GLU A 285 -35.85 14.72 36.95
CA GLU A 285 -34.88 15.81 37.17
C GLU A 285 -34.64 16.09 38.66
N GLY A 286 -33.45 16.57 39.05
CA GLY A 286 -33.34 17.45 40.22
C GLY A 286 -32.04 17.41 41.05
N SER A 287 -31.58 18.62 41.38
CA SER A 287 -30.53 18.97 42.36
C SER A 287 -29.07 18.68 41.98
N GLY A 288 -28.21 19.66 42.24
CA GLY A 288 -26.81 19.67 41.83
C GLY A 288 -25.84 19.23 42.92
N GLU A 289 -24.87 18.41 42.53
CA GLU A 289 -23.59 18.18 43.19
C GLU A 289 -22.47 18.75 42.29
N PRO A 290 -21.22 18.90 42.79
CA PRO A 290 -20.13 19.41 41.94
C PRO A 290 -19.96 18.50 40.72
N GLU A 291 -19.94 19.11 39.54
CA GLU A 291 -19.92 18.41 38.25
C GLU A 291 -18.82 17.34 38.24
N ALA A 292 -19.23 16.07 38.27
CA ALA A 292 -18.32 14.94 38.14
C ALA A 292 -17.46 15.15 36.88
N PRO A 293 -16.15 14.83 36.88
CA PRO A 293 -15.28 15.13 35.75
C PRO A 293 -15.92 14.63 34.45
N LEU A 294 -16.31 15.57 33.58
CA LEU A 294 -17.01 15.23 32.34
C LEU A 294 -16.29 14.07 31.66
N PRO A 295 -16.97 12.92 31.44
CA PRO A 295 -16.31 11.73 30.91
C PRO A 295 -15.69 12.07 29.57
N MET A 296 -14.51 11.48 29.33
CA MET A 296 -13.74 11.69 28.11
C MET A 296 -14.65 11.46 26.89
N PRO A 297 -14.69 12.37 25.90
CA PRO A 297 -15.63 12.29 24.80
C PRO A 297 -15.40 11.02 24.00
N THR A 298 -16.42 10.14 23.94
CA THR A 298 -16.35 8.85 23.24
C THR A 298 -15.88 9.03 21.80
N ARG A 299 -14.78 8.36 21.42
CA ARG A 299 -14.25 8.40 20.06
C ARG A 299 -14.75 7.26 19.18
N GLY A 300 -14.68 7.47 17.87
CA GLY A 300 -14.94 6.45 16.86
C GLY A 300 -16.35 6.47 16.29
N SER A 301 -16.78 5.31 15.78
CA SER A 301 -18.08 5.12 15.14
C SER A 301 -19.23 5.09 16.16
N LEU A 302 -20.40 5.53 15.73
CA LEU A 302 -21.66 5.10 16.34
C LEU A 302 -21.74 3.55 16.37
N PRO A 303 -22.39 2.94 17.38
CA PRO A 303 -22.68 1.52 17.38
C PRO A 303 -23.42 1.09 16.11
N ILE A 304 -23.09 -0.08 15.56
CA ILE A 304 -23.72 -0.60 14.35
C ILE A 304 -25.24 -0.73 14.55
N GLY A 305 -26.01 -0.11 13.64
CA GLY A 305 -27.46 0.02 13.76
C GLY A 305 -27.95 1.33 14.37
N GLN A 306 -27.08 2.24 14.82
CA GLN A 306 -27.50 3.58 15.28
C GLN A 306 -27.32 4.67 14.22
N ALA A 307 -26.49 4.44 13.20
CA ALA A 307 -26.35 5.37 12.08
C ALA A 307 -27.64 5.46 11.25
N SER A 308 -28.04 6.68 10.90
CA SER A 308 -29.25 6.96 10.13
C SER A 308 -28.96 8.02 9.06
N TYR A 309 -29.29 7.71 7.81
CA TYR A 309 -29.02 8.56 6.65
C TYR A 309 -30.23 8.59 5.72
N PRO A 310 -30.54 9.72 5.06
CA PRO A 310 -31.58 9.77 4.05
C PRO A 310 -31.41 8.70 2.96
N VAL A 311 -32.54 8.10 2.57
CA VAL A 311 -32.62 7.17 1.44
C VAL A 311 -33.09 7.94 0.22
N ALA A 312 -32.28 7.94 -0.84
CA ALA A 312 -32.53 8.68 -2.06
C ALA A 312 -33.61 8.00 -2.92
N ALA A 313 -34.39 8.80 -3.65
CA ALA A 313 -35.29 8.26 -4.67
C ALA A 313 -34.48 7.52 -5.75
N GLY A 314 -34.85 6.27 -6.03
CA GLY A 314 -34.10 5.42 -6.97
C GLY A 314 -32.88 4.70 -6.37
N ALA A 315 -32.71 4.70 -5.03
CA ALA A 315 -31.75 3.84 -4.36
C ALA A 315 -31.98 2.35 -4.68
N VAL A 316 -30.89 1.58 -4.77
CA VAL A 316 -30.91 0.14 -4.99
C VAL A 316 -30.77 -0.58 -3.65
N PHE A 317 -31.73 -1.45 -3.31
CA PHE A 317 -31.79 -2.10 -2.01
C PHE A 317 -31.20 -3.51 -2.06
N VAL A 318 -30.52 -3.88 -0.97
CA VAL A 318 -29.94 -5.21 -0.74
C VAL A 318 -30.45 -5.75 0.60
N SER A 319 -30.64 -7.06 0.72
CA SER A 319 -31.02 -7.75 1.95
C SER A 319 -30.42 -9.15 1.97
N PRO A 320 -29.99 -9.72 3.11
CA PRO A 320 -29.52 -11.12 3.17
C PRO A 320 -30.62 -12.13 2.80
N SER A 321 -31.89 -11.71 2.83
CA SER A 321 -33.06 -12.49 2.38
C SER A 321 -33.58 -12.07 0.99
N GLY A 322 -32.81 -11.28 0.23
CA GLY A 322 -33.17 -10.79 -1.10
C GLY A 322 -32.90 -11.82 -2.21
N SER A 323 -33.01 -11.38 -3.46
CA SER A 323 -32.62 -12.20 -4.63
C SER A 323 -31.99 -11.35 -5.71
N ASP A 324 -30.87 -11.80 -6.29
CA ASP A 324 -30.19 -11.07 -7.37
C ASP A 324 -30.96 -11.04 -8.71
N THR A 325 -32.05 -11.80 -8.82
CA THR A 325 -33.04 -11.68 -9.91
C THR A 325 -34.13 -10.63 -9.62
N ALA A 326 -34.28 -10.18 -8.37
CA ALA A 326 -35.28 -9.20 -7.97
C ALA A 326 -35.01 -7.81 -8.56
N ALA A 327 -35.99 -6.91 -8.47
CA ALA A 327 -35.90 -5.57 -9.03
C ALA A 327 -34.74 -4.74 -8.45
N GLY A 328 -34.48 -4.88 -7.14
CA GLY A 328 -33.58 -4.02 -6.35
C GLY A 328 -34.31 -2.83 -5.72
N THR A 329 -35.63 -2.92 -5.55
CA THR A 329 -36.44 -1.95 -4.80
C THR A 329 -36.55 -2.38 -3.34
N GLN A 330 -37.00 -1.50 -2.44
CA GLN A 330 -37.16 -1.84 -1.02
C GLN A 330 -38.08 -3.05 -0.76
N ALA A 331 -39.11 -3.23 -1.60
CA ALA A 331 -40.05 -4.35 -1.53
C ALA A 331 -39.54 -5.63 -2.23
N ALA A 332 -38.54 -5.51 -3.11
CA ALA A 332 -37.94 -6.62 -3.84
C ALA A 332 -36.40 -6.43 -3.92
N PRO A 333 -35.69 -6.52 -2.78
CA PRO A 333 -34.27 -6.23 -2.68
C PRO A 333 -33.40 -7.31 -3.33
N LEU A 334 -32.20 -6.92 -3.75
CA LEU A 334 -31.15 -7.83 -4.21
C LEU A 334 -30.57 -8.64 -3.04
N ALA A 335 -29.87 -9.73 -3.34
CA ALA A 335 -29.15 -10.51 -2.33
C ALA A 335 -27.75 -9.94 -2.08
N THR A 336 -27.07 -9.43 -3.11
CA THR A 336 -25.67 -8.99 -3.03
C THR A 336 -25.46 -7.51 -3.37
N VAL A 337 -24.48 -6.88 -2.72
CA VAL A 337 -23.97 -5.55 -3.08
C VAL A 337 -23.32 -5.59 -4.45
N THR A 338 -22.64 -6.68 -4.80
CA THR A 338 -22.08 -6.88 -6.15
C THR A 338 -23.15 -6.74 -7.24
N LYS A 339 -24.35 -7.33 -7.05
CA LYS A 339 -25.47 -7.14 -7.99
C LYS A 339 -26.03 -5.73 -7.94
N ALA A 340 -26.10 -5.11 -6.76
CA ALA A 340 -26.54 -3.71 -6.63
C ALA A 340 -25.66 -2.73 -7.39
N LEU A 341 -24.33 -2.90 -7.32
CA LEU A 341 -23.35 -2.08 -8.04
C LEU A 341 -23.47 -2.21 -9.58
N SER A 342 -23.95 -3.36 -10.07
CA SER A 342 -24.28 -3.54 -11.49
C SER A 342 -25.54 -2.77 -11.94
N LYS A 343 -26.51 -2.55 -11.04
CA LYS A 343 -27.78 -1.86 -11.32
C LYS A 343 -27.77 -0.36 -11.00
N VAL A 344 -27.04 0.05 -9.97
CA VAL A 344 -27.00 1.43 -9.51
C VAL A 344 -26.31 2.32 -10.57
N LYS A 345 -26.88 3.50 -10.79
CA LYS A 345 -26.26 4.52 -11.65
C LYS A 345 -25.07 5.15 -10.91
N SER A 346 -24.12 5.72 -11.66
CA SER A 346 -23.06 6.54 -11.05
C SER A 346 -23.68 7.78 -10.39
N GLY A 347 -23.18 8.18 -9.23
CA GLY A 347 -23.81 9.14 -8.32
C GLY A 347 -25.06 8.60 -7.58
N GLY A 348 -25.34 7.30 -7.67
CA GLY A 348 -26.49 6.67 -7.03
C GLY A 348 -26.20 6.13 -5.63
N GLN A 349 -27.21 5.48 -5.03
CA GLN A 349 -27.14 4.95 -3.67
C GLN A 349 -27.47 3.44 -3.63
N VAL A 350 -26.70 2.68 -2.86
CA VAL A 350 -26.98 1.30 -2.46
C VAL A 350 -27.33 1.29 -0.97
N VAL A 351 -28.47 0.70 -0.61
CA VAL A 351 -29.00 0.69 0.76
C VAL A 351 -29.18 -0.74 1.25
N LEU A 352 -28.46 -1.11 2.30
CA LEU A 352 -28.44 -2.45 2.87
C LEU A 352 -29.43 -2.57 4.02
N ARG A 353 -30.34 -3.55 3.92
CA ARG A 353 -31.18 -3.97 5.04
C ARG A 353 -30.35 -4.68 6.11
N GLY A 354 -30.81 -4.64 7.36
CA GLY A 354 -30.11 -5.20 8.50
C GLY A 354 -29.87 -6.71 8.39
N GLY A 355 -28.76 -7.17 8.96
CA GLY A 355 -28.34 -8.57 8.98
C GLY A 355 -26.87 -8.76 8.67
N THR A 356 -26.49 -10.01 8.41
CA THR A 356 -25.11 -10.42 8.11
C THR A 356 -24.96 -10.79 6.65
N TYR A 357 -23.99 -10.17 5.99
CA TYR A 357 -23.58 -10.38 4.62
C TYR A 357 -22.24 -11.11 4.62
N ARG A 358 -22.11 -12.16 3.80
CA ARG A 358 -20.85 -12.90 3.62
C ARG A 358 -20.46 -12.79 2.15
N GLU A 359 -20.03 -11.60 1.74
CA GLU A 359 -19.54 -11.31 0.40
C GLU A 359 -18.31 -10.40 0.44
N TYR A 360 -17.43 -10.56 -0.55
CA TYR A 360 -16.45 -9.56 -0.97
C TYR A 360 -17.04 -8.76 -2.14
N PHE A 361 -16.93 -7.44 -2.12
CA PHE A 361 -17.37 -6.61 -3.26
C PHE A 361 -16.33 -5.57 -3.70
N ILE A 362 -16.40 -5.24 -4.98
CA ILE A 362 -15.56 -4.23 -5.62
C ILE A 362 -16.48 -3.11 -6.08
N VAL A 363 -16.22 -1.87 -5.66
CA VAL A 363 -16.82 -0.69 -6.29
C VAL A 363 -16.06 -0.43 -7.59
N PRO A 364 -16.65 -0.65 -8.78
CA PRO A 364 -15.89 -0.69 -10.03
C PRO A 364 -15.50 0.72 -10.50
N PRO A 365 -14.40 0.87 -11.26
CA PRO A 365 -13.99 2.16 -11.82
C PRO A 365 -15.12 2.87 -12.59
N GLY A 366 -15.22 4.19 -12.40
CA GLY A 366 -16.27 5.03 -13.00
C GLY A 366 -17.63 4.98 -12.28
N LYS A 367 -17.74 4.25 -11.17
CA LYS A 367 -18.96 4.14 -10.35
C LYS A 367 -18.81 4.92 -9.04
N ASP A 368 -19.05 6.23 -9.10
CA ASP A 368 -19.33 7.01 -7.89
C ASP A 368 -20.63 6.48 -7.28
N VAL A 369 -20.65 6.22 -5.97
CA VAL A 369 -21.77 5.57 -5.27
C VAL A 369 -21.68 5.79 -3.76
N ALA A 370 -22.84 5.99 -3.13
CA ALA A 370 -22.98 5.89 -1.68
C ALA A 370 -23.52 4.52 -1.28
N ILE A 371 -22.79 3.79 -0.44
CA ILE A 371 -23.16 2.48 0.10
C ILE A 371 -23.38 2.63 1.60
N GLN A 372 -24.59 2.34 2.06
CA GLN A 372 -25.00 2.60 3.44
C GLN A 372 -26.00 1.59 4.00
N ASN A 373 -26.15 1.56 5.32
CA ASN A 373 -27.28 0.88 5.95
C ASN A 373 -28.61 1.59 5.66
N TYR A 374 -29.70 0.82 5.73
CA TYR A 374 -31.04 1.36 5.90
C TYR A 374 -31.13 2.06 7.28
N PRO A 375 -31.81 3.22 7.40
CA PRO A 375 -31.90 3.98 8.64
C PRO A 375 -32.13 3.14 9.91
N GLY A 376 -31.16 3.16 10.83
CA GLY A 376 -31.26 2.44 12.11
C GLY A 376 -31.17 0.91 12.02
N GLU A 377 -30.83 0.33 10.88
CA GLU A 377 -30.64 -1.12 10.75
C GLU A 377 -29.17 -1.51 10.86
N ALA A 378 -28.90 -2.57 11.64
CA ALA A 378 -27.56 -3.09 11.89
C ALA A 378 -27.06 -3.96 10.73
N VAL A 379 -26.01 -3.52 10.03
CA VAL A 379 -25.43 -4.21 8.87
C VAL A 379 -24.01 -4.65 9.18
N TRP A 380 -23.74 -5.94 9.03
CA TRP A 380 -22.41 -6.54 9.18
C TRP A 380 -21.99 -7.30 7.92
N PHE A 381 -20.80 -7.02 7.42
CA PHE A 381 -20.05 -7.93 6.56
C PHE A 381 -19.16 -8.81 7.44
N ASP A 382 -19.14 -10.10 7.17
CA ASP A 382 -18.50 -11.10 8.03
C ASP A 382 -17.69 -12.08 7.19
N GLY A 383 -16.35 -12.02 7.30
CA GLY A 383 -15.44 -12.85 6.51
C GLY A 383 -15.40 -14.32 6.94
N SER A 384 -15.98 -14.65 8.09
CA SER A 384 -16.06 -16.01 8.61
C SER A 384 -17.18 -16.85 7.95
N SER A 385 -17.28 -18.12 8.34
CA SER A 385 -18.47 -18.97 8.15
C SER A 385 -18.63 -19.95 9.33
N PRO A 386 -19.84 -20.42 9.65
CA PRO A 386 -20.05 -21.43 10.68
C PRO A 386 -19.45 -22.78 10.25
N VAL A 387 -18.75 -23.45 11.17
CA VAL A 387 -18.13 -24.75 10.93
C VAL A 387 -18.82 -25.82 11.78
N THR A 388 -19.24 -26.91 11.14
CA THR A 388 -19.92 -28.04 11.78
C THR A 388 -19.28 -29.37 11.36
N GLY A 389 -19.69 -30.47 12.00
CA GLY A 389 -19.22 -31.81 11.61
C GLY A 389 -17.82 -32.19 12.12
N PHE A 390 -17.30 -31.49 13.12
CA PHE A 390 -16.08 -31.88 13.84
C PHE A 390 -16.19 -33.31 14.39
N LYS A 391 -15.12 -34.09 14.23
CA LYS A 391 -14.98 -35.46 14.76
C LYS A 391 -13.73 -35.57 15.61
N ALA A 392 -13.74 -36.46 16.59
CA ALA A 392 -12.56 -36.76 17.40
C ALA A 392 -11.41 -37.26 16.50
N SER A 393 -10.20 -36.75 16.75
CA SER A 393 -8.96 -37.04 16.03
C SER A 393 -7.82 -37.05 17.04
N GLY A 394 -7.56 -38.22 17.62
CA GLY A 394 -6.69 -38.34 18.79
C GLY A 394 -7.25 -37.56 19.98
N SER A 395 -6.43 -36.69 20.56
CA SER A 395 -6.78 -35.76 21.66
C SER A 395 -7.47 -34.46 21.20
N HIS A 396 -7.78 -34.32 19.91
CA HIS A 396 -8.28 -33.07 19.30
C HIS A 396 -9.53 -33.32 18.46
N TRP A 397 -10.09 -32.27 17.90
CA TRP A 397 -11.24 -32.32 17.00
C TRP A 397 -10.85 -31.86 15.61
N ALA A 398 -11.40 -32.47 14.57
CA ALA A 398 -11.08 -32.12 13.19
C ALA A 398 -12.32 -32.16 12.28
N VAL A 399 -12.37 -31.24 11.31
CA VAL A 399 -13.23 -31.32 10.13
C VAL A 399 -12.35 -31.55 8.89
N SER A 400 -12.78 -32.46 8.03
CA SER A 400 -12.11 -32.78 6.76
C SER A 400 -12.79 -32.09 5.58
N GLY A 401 -12.04 -31.82 4.51
CA GLY A 401 -12.54 -31.11 3.33
C GLY A 401 -12.49 -29.59 3.49
N TRP A 402 -11.67 -29.07 4.39
CA TRP A 402 -11.45 -27.63 4.54
C TRP A 402 -10.74 -27.06 3.31
N THR A 403 -11.33 -26.04 2.70
CA THR A 403 -10.87 -25.46 1.43
C THR A 403 -10.50 -23.98 1.49
N ALA A 404 -10.81 -23.27 2.58
CA ALA A 404 -10.31 -21.92 2.77
C ALA A 404 -8.79 -21.96 2.97
N GLN A 405 -8.09 -21.17 2.16
CA GLN A 405 -6.63 -21.03 2.17
C GLN A 405 -6.28 -19.58 1.89
N PHE A 406 -5.32 -19.06 2.63
CA PHE A 406 -4.91 -17.67 2.55
C PHE A 406 -3.39 -17.57 2.37
N ASP A 407 -2.95 -16.42 1.90
CA ASP A 407 -1.53 -16.13 1.69
C ASP A 407 -0.93 -15.59 3.00
N SER A 408 0.20 -16.14 3.43
CA SER A 408 0.87 -15.78 4.69
C SER A 408 2.19 -15.03 4.48
N SER A 409 2.38 -14.40 3.32
CA SER A 409 3.59 -13.61 3.07
C SER A 409 3.68 -12.43 4.04
N PRO A 410 4.73 -12.35 4.87
CA PRO A 410 4.89 -11.31 5.88
C PRO A 410 5.52 -10.07 5.23
N THR A 411 4.91 -9.54 4.17
CA THR A 411 5.43 -8.42 3.39
C THR A 411 4.34 -7.87 2.46
N TYR A 412 4.56 -6.68 1.91
CA TYR A 412 3.62 -6.03 0.99
C TYR A 412 3.60 -6.62 -0.43
N THR A 413 4.35 -7.70 -0.68
CA THR A 413 4.35 -8.44 -1.96
C THR A 413 3.89 -9.87 -1.73
N LYS A 414 2.82 -10.27 -2.42
CA LYS A 414 2.29 -11.64 -2.35
C LYS A 414 3.33 -12.69 -2.73
N GLY A 415 3.46 -13.76 -1.94
CA GLY A 415 4.36 -14.89 -2.19
C GLY A 415 5.84 -14.66 -1.87
N GLU A 416 6.24 -13.43 -1.53
CA GLU A 416 7.61 -13.14 -1.12
C GLU A 416 7.85 -13.54 0.36
N PRO A 417 9.08 -13.93 0.74
CA PRO A 417 9.45 -14.21 2.12
C PRO A 417 9.61 -12.92 2.94
N ASP A 418 9.82 -13.08 4.24
CA ASP A 418 10.24 -11.97 5.11
C ASP A 418 11.64 -11.45 4.73
N GLY A 419 11.94 -10.22 5.16
CA GLY A 419 13.28 -9.67 5.13
C GLY A 419 14.27 -10.47 5.99
N THR A 420 15.56 -10.32 5.71
CA THR A 420 16.64 -10.97 6.47
C THR A 420 17.33 -10.03 7.46
N THR A 421 17.08 -8.72 7.36
CA THR A 421 17.68 -7.69 8.21
C THR A 421 17.11 -7.72 9.63
N ALA A 422 17.95 -8.02 10.62
CA ALA A 422 17.56 -8.09 12.03
C ALA A 422 16.86 -6.80 12.52
N GLY A 423 15.68 -6.96 13.12
CA GLY A 423 14.85 -5.87 13.63
C GLY A 423 14.02 -5.13 12.57
N TRP A 424 14.12 -5.57 11.30
CA TRP A 424 13.36 -5.05 10.15
C TRP A 424 12.56 -6.14 9.42
N GLN A 425 12.60 -7.38 9.92
CA GLN A 425 11.63 -8.42 9.57
C GLN A 425 10.23 -8.02 10.02
N PHE A 426 9.19 -8.43 9.31
CA PHE A 426 7.80 -8.28 9.75
C PHE A 426 7.47 -9.27 10.88
N ILE A 427 7.95 -10.52 10.80
CA ILE A 427 7.72 -11.57 11.80
C ILE A 427 8.64 -11.37 13.01
N ASN A 428 8.00 -11.25 14.17
CA ASN A 428 8.66 -11.49 15.44
C ASN A 428 8.91 -13.01 15.60
N PRO A 429 10.14 -13.49 15.79
CA PRO A 429 10.42 -14.93 15.97
C PRO A 429 9.67 -15.59 17.14
N ALA A 430 9.20 -14.80 18.13
CA ALA A 430 8.35 -15.29 19.21
C ALA A 430 6.86 -15.42 18.83
N LYS A 431 6.46 -14.90 17.67
CA LYS A 431 5.11 -14.94 17.09
C LYS A 431 5.16 -15.45 15.62
N PRO A 432 5.63 -16.69 15.38
CA PRO A 432 5.82 -17.20 14.03
C PRO A 432 4.53 -17.33 13.20
N MET A 433 3.37 -17.38 13.86
CA MET A 433 2.06 -17.45 13.19
C MET A 433 1.51 -16.08 12.77
N ALA A 434 2.12 -14.95 13.14
CA ALA A 434 1.47 -13.64 13.03
C ALA A 434 1.00 -13.24 11.61
N ALA A 435 1.70 -13.69 10.55
CA ALA A 435 1.27 -13.43 9.17
C ALA A 435 0.36 -14.51 8.57
N HIS A 436 0.01 -15.56 9.32
CA HIS A 436 -1.01 -16.52 8.90
C HIS A 436 -2.39 -15.96 9.24
N PRO A 437 -3.25 -15.65 8.26
CA PRO A 437 -4.47 -14.89 8.53
C PRO A 437 -5.70 -15.79 8.72
N ASP A 438 -5.52 -17.12 8.85
CA ASP A 438 -6.63 -17.98 9.28
C ASP A 438 -7.02 -17.58 10.71
N ALA A 439 -8.32 -17.61 11.03
CA ALA A 439 -8.82 -17.33 12.37
C ALA A 439 -10.03 -18.20 12.70
N VAL A 440 -10.21 -18.52 13.98
CA VAL A 440 -11.30 -19.38 14.49
C VAL A 440 -11.85 -18.81 15.78
N TRP A 441 -13.18 -18.76 15.91
CA TRP A 441 -13.89 -18.34 17.11
C TRP A 441 -14.78 -19.47 17.62
N VAL A 442 -14.74 -19.70 18.94
CA VAL A 442 -15.61 -20.64 19.66
C VAL A 442 -16.48 -19.83 20.63
N ASP A 443 -17.79 -19.86 20.42
CA ASP A 443 -18.79 -19.01 21.11
C ASP A 443 -18.45 -17.50 21.07
N GLY A 444 -17.78 -17.07 20.00
CA GLY A 444 -17.31 -15.69 19.81
C GLY A 444 -15.91 -15.40 20.38
N VAL A 445 -15.31 -16.32 21.13
CA VAL A 445 -13.94 -16.18 21.65
C VAL A 445 -12.94 -16.70 20.63
N GLU A 446 -12.02 -15.84 20.20
CA GLU A 446 -10.95 -16.20 19.27
C GLU A 446 -10.03 -17.29 19.84
N GLN A 447 -9.49 -18.13 18.97
CA GLN A 447 -8.58 -19.23 19.30
C GLN A 447 -7.22 -18.92 18.66
N ALA A 448 -6.12 -19.16 19.37
CA ALA A 448 -4.79 -18.89 18.84
C ALA A 448 -4.38 -19.93 17.77
N GLN A 449 -3.84 -19.48 16.64
CA GLN A 449 -3.32 -20.39 15.62
C GLN A 449 -2.01 -21.03 16.09
N VAL A 450 -1.81 -22.32 15.79
CA VAL A 450 -0.54 -23.03 15.98
C VAL A 450 -0.13 -23.75 14.70
N GLY A 451 1.17 -23.94 14.49
CA GLY A 451 1.72 -24.48 13.22
C GLY A 451 1.67 -26.01 13.05
N SER A 452 1.16 -26.76 14.03
CA SER A 452 1.09 -28.23 13.96
C SER A 452 0.01 -28.81 14.87
N THR A 453 -0.41 -30.06 14.58
CA THR A 453 -1.30 -30.83 15.46
C THR A 453 -0.69 -31.11 16.83
N SER A 454 0.63 -31.24 16.94
CA SER A 454 1.34 -31.48 18.21
C SER A 454 1.33 -30.28 19.16
N ALA A 455 1.05 -29.08 18.66
CA ALA A 455 0.93 -27.85 19.45
C ALA A 455 -0.52 -27.56 19.92
N LEU A 456 -1.49 -28.38 19.49
CA LEU A 456 -2.90 -28.18 19.84
C LEU A 456 -3.17 -28.42 21.33
N LYS A 457 -3.89 -27.46 21.92
CA LYS A 457 -4.41 -27.46 23.29
C LYS A 457 -5.73 -26.68 23.34
N PRO A 458 -6.53 -26.75 24.42
CA PRO A 458 -7.69 -25.89 24.58
C PRO A 458 -7.34 -24.42 24.36
N GLY A 459 -8.17 -23.70 23.59
CA GLY A 459 -7.91 -22.32 23.15
C GLY A 459 -7.09 -22.16 21.87
N THR A 460 -6.79 -23.25 21.14
CA THR A 460 -5.99 -23.19 19.89
C THR A 460 -6.62 -23.95 18.72
N PHE A 461 -6.20 -23.60 17.50
CA PHE A 461 -6.57 -24.29 16.27
C PHE A 461 -5.36 -24.43 15.31
N TYR A 462 -5.47 -25.33 14.34
CA TYR A 462 -4.46 -25.54 13.28
C TYR A 462 -5.16 -25.83 11.96
N VAL A 463 -4.70 -25.21 10.87
CA VAL A 463 -5.17 -25.51 9.52
C VAL A 463 -4.08 -26.26 8.75
N ASP A 464 -4.40 -27.48 8.36
CA ASP A 464 -3.57 -28.32 7.51
C ASP A 464 -4.05 -28.18 6.06
N TYR A 465 -3.43 -27.27 5.32
CA TYR A 465 -3.70 -27.06 3.90
C TYR A 465 -3.35 -28.27 3.02
N ALA A 466 -2.41 -29.13 3.45
CA ALA A 466 -1.98 -30.30 2.68
C ALA A 466 -3.00 -31.45 2.78
N THR A 467 -3.53 -31.73 3.97
CA THR A 467 -4.58 -32.76 4.15
C THR A 467 -6.01 -32.20 4.12
N LYS A 468 -6.18 -30.89 3.89
CA LYS A 468 -7.46 -30.18 3.83
C LYS A 468 -8.29 -30.37 5.09
N LYS A 469 -7.70 -30.04 6.23
CA LYS A 469 -8.33 -30.16 7.55
C LYS A 469 -8.19 -28.89 8.38
N LEU A 470 -9.26 -28.57 9.10
CA LEU A 470 -9.23 -27.63 10.21
C LEU A 470 -9.32 -28.44 11.52
N TYR A 471 -8.32 -28.30 12.37
CA TYR A 471 -8.24 -28.91 13.69
C TYR A 471 -8.52 -27.88 14.79
N LEU A 472 -9.19 -28.30 15.85
CA LEU A 472 -9.51 -27.52 17.04
C LEU A 472 -9.02 -28.27 18.29
N GLY A 473 -8.30 -27.57 19.17
CA GLY A 473 -7.83 -28.12 20.44
C GLY A 473 -8.85 -28.02 21.58
N SER A 474 -9.87 -27.18 21.41
CA SER A 474 -11.06 -27.08 22.27
C SER A 474 -12.13 -28.10 21.85
N ASP A 475 -12.93 -28.61 22.79
CA ASP A 475 -14.14 -29.39 22.47
C ASP A 475 -15.24 -28.49 21.87
N PRO A 476 -15.73 -28.76 20.64
CA PRO A 476 -16.79 -27.98 19.99
C PRO A 476 -18.22 -28.43 20.37
N ALA A 477 -18.40 -29.48 21.17
CA ALA A 477 -19.72 -30.00 21.50
C ALA A 477 -20.63 -28.95 22.17
N GLY A 478 -21.78 -28.68 21.56
CA GLY A 478 -22.75 -27.68 22.04
C GLY A 478 -22.37 -26.22 21.78
N LYS A 479 -21.24 -25.96 21.11
CA LYS A 479 -20.69 -24.60 20.90
C LYS A 479 -20.84 -24.14 19.46
N LYS A 480 -20.89 -22.82 19.27
CA LYS A 480 -20.85 -22.19 17.94
C LYS A 480 -19.40 -21.99 17.52
N VAL A 481 -18.95 -22.74 16.52
CA VAL A 481 -17.65 -22.52 15.88
C VAL A 481 -17.84 -21.72 14.58
N GLU A 482 -17.09 -20.64 14.42
CA GLU A 482 -16.92 -19.94 13.14
C GLU A 482 -15.44 -19.87 12.79
N ALA A 483 -15.11 -19.90 11.51
CA ALA A 483 -13.74 -19.78 11.02
C ALA A 483 -13.67 -18.87 9.81
N SER A 484 -12.56 -18.18 9.59
CA SER A 484 -12.36 -17.26 8.48
C SER A 484 -12.44 -17.98 7.12
N THR A 485 -13.21 -17.41 6.19
CA THR A 485 -13.45 -17.98 4.84
C THR A 485 -13.27 -16.98 3.70
N MET A 486 -13.14 -15.68 4.00
CA MET A 486 -12.88 -14.61 3.04
C MET A 486 -11.74 -13.73 3.52
N ALA A 487 -10.87 -13.35 2.59
CA ALA A 487 -9.69 -12.55 2.90
C ALA A 487 -10.01 -11.05 3.01
N GLN A 488 -10.65 -10.46 1.99
CA GLN A 488 -10.93 -9.02 1.94
C GLN A 488 -12.44 -8.76 1.91
N ALA A 489 -12.87 -7.61 2.43
CA ALA A 489 -14.27 -7.19 2.41
C ALA A 489 -14.59 -6.27 1.23
N VAL A 490 -13.79 -5.22 1.03
CA VAL A 490 -14.10 -4.14 0.09
C VAL A 490 -12.86 -3.66 -0.67
N SER A 491 -12.96 -3.58 -1.99
CA SER A 491 -12.01 -2.83 -2.83
C SER A 491 -12.71 -1.63 -3.47
N LEU A 492 -12.38 -0.42 -3.00
CA LEU A 492 -12.98 0.83 -3.46
C LEU A 492 -12.21 1.34 -4.69
N ARG A 493 -12.71 1.08 -5.90
CA ARG A 493 -12.01 1.38 -7.16
C ARG A 493 -12.58 2.54 -7.98
N ALA A 494 -13.37 3.43 -7.35
CA ALA A 494 -13.90 4.63 -7.98
C ALA A 494 -13.65 5.87 -7.11
N PRO A 495 -13.30 7.04 -7.70
CA PRO A 495 -13.27 8.30 -6.97
C PRO A 495 -14.64 8.68 -6.38
N GLY A 496 -14.65 9.38 -5.25
CA GLY A 496 -15.89 9.92 -4.66
C GLY A 496 -16.70 8.93 -3.80
N THR A 497 -16.38 7.64 -3.85
CA THR A 497 -17.16 6.59 -3.17
C THR A 497 -17.36 6.88 -1.68
N VAL A 498 -18.61 6.76 -1.22
CA VAL A 498 -19.00 6.90 0.19
C VAL A 498 -19.38 5.53 0.75
N LEU A 499 -18.72 5.10 1.82
CA LEU A 499 -18.98 3.86 2.55
C LEU A 499 -19.34 4.19 3.99
N ARG A 500 -20.60 3.95 4.44
CA ARG A 500 -21.04 4.48 5.73
C ARG A 500 -22.11 3.71 6.51
N GLY A 501 -21.99 3.69 7.85
CA GLY A 501 -22.95 3.01 8.73
C GLY A 501 -22.86 1.47 8.73
N LEU A 502 -21.69 0.92 8.41
CA LEU A 502 -21.49 -0.51 8.14
C LEU A 502 -20.43 -1.11 9.07
N GLY A 503 -20.66 -2.33 9.54
CA GLY A 503 -19.66 -3.13 10.23
C GLY A 503 -18.97 -4.11 9.28
N PHE A 504 -17.68 -4.33 9.47
CA PHE A 504 -16.86 -5.33 8.77
C PHE A 504 -16.08 -6.12 9.82
N ARG A 505 -16.14 -7.46 9.79
CA ARG A 505 -15.40 -8.25 10.78
C ARG A 505 -14.89 -9.61 10.31
N ARG A 506 -13.89 -10.13 11.01
CA ARG A 506 -13.44 -11.53 10.92
C ARG A 506 -12.98 -11.94 9.52
N PHE A 507 -12.17 -11.08 8.91
CA PHE A 507 -11.64 -11.23 7.54
C PHE A 507 -10.16 -11.62 7.60
N ALA A 508 -9.79 -12.59 6.76
CA ALA A 508 -8.44 -13.17 6.69
C ALA A 508 -7.53 -12.41 5.70
N ASP A 509 -7.39 -11.09 5.85
CA ASP A 509 -6.59 -10.32 4.90
C ASP A 509 -5.10 -10.56 5.09
N SER A 510 -4.39 -10.83 4.01
CA SER A 510 -2.93 -10.96 4.00
C SER A 510 -2.25 -9.58 4.00
N VAL A 511 -1.03 -9.47 4.55
CA VAL A 511 -0.27 -8.20 4.66
C VAL A 511 -0.25 -7.40 3.33
N TRP A 512 -0.06 -8.08 2.19
CA TRP A 512 -0.02 -7.46 0.86
C TRP A 512 -1.37 -6.92 0.34
N MET A 513 -2.51 -7.30 0.95
CA MET A 513 -3.83 -6.73 0.62
C MET A 513 -4.02 -5.33 1.20
N GLN A 514 -3.20 -4.99 2.20
CA GLN A 514 -3.10 -3.68 2.86
C GLN A 514 -4.40 -3.17 3.50
N GLY A 515 -5.36 -4.06 3.77
CA GLY A 515 -6.62 -3.73 4.41
C GLY A 515 -7.76 -4.65 4.01
N VAL A 516 -8.69 -4.89 4.95
CA VAL A 516 -10.02 -5.43 4.64
C VAL A 516 -10.86 -4.43 3.84
N ILE A 517 -10.60 -3.13 3.98
CA ILE A 517 -11.10 -2.05 3.12
C ILE A 517 -9.91 -1.32 2.50
N THR A 518 -9.74 -1.42 1.18
CA THR A 518 -8.58 -0.81 0.48
C THR A 518 -9.00 0.05 -0.71
N SER A 519 -8.38 1.23 -0.87
CA SER A 519 -8.54 2.09 -2.05
C SER A 519 -7.21 2.61 -2.61
N TYR A 520 -7.13 2.61 -3.94
CA TYR A 520 -6.08 3.27 -4.75
C TYR A 520 -6.68 4.38 -5.62
N TYR A 521 -7.77 5.01 -5.17
CA TYR A 521 -8.54 6.03 -5.90
C TYR A 521 -8.84 7.23 -4.98
N THR A 522 -8.98 8.41 -5.59
CA THR A 522 -9.07 9.67 -4.86
C THR A 522 -10.41 9.88 -4.15
N ASN A 523 -10.47 10.80 -3.20
CA ASN A 523 -11.72 11.35 -2.64
C ASN A 523 -12.66 10.29 -2.03
N GLN A 524 -12.15 9.28 -1.33
CA GLN A 524 -13.00 8.31 -0.61
C GLN A 524 -13.61 8.95 0.64
N THR A 525 -14.83 8.57 1.01
CA THR A 525 -15.41 8.90 2.33
C THR A 525 -15.78 7.64 3.09
N ILE A 526 -15.18 7.42 4.25
CA ILE A 526 -15.51 6.32 5.17
C ILE A 526 -16.09 6.94 6.46
N GLU A 527 -17.35 6.63 6.78
CA GLU A 527 -18.12 7.33 7.82
C GLU A 527 -18.95 6.37 8.72
N ASN A 528 -18.84 6.46 10.06
CA ASN A 528 -19.57 5.56 10.99
C ASN A 528 -19.40 4.08 10.59
N VAL A 529 -18.15 3.67 10.42
CA VAL A 529 -17.76 2.30 10.06
C VAL A 529 -17.06 1.65 11.25
N VAL A 530 -17.38 0.39 11.49
CA VAL A 530 -16.65 -0.46 12.44
C VAL A 530 -15.88 -1.52 11.66
N VAL A 531 -14.58 -1.62 11.90
CA VAL A 531 -13.73 -2.72 11.45
C VAL A 531 -13.27 -3.48 12.70
N GLN A 532 -13.52 -4.78 12.75
CA GLN A 532 -13.26 -5.61 13.91
C GLN A 532 -12.56 -6.91 13.49
N ASP A 533 -11.50 -7.30 14.18
CA ASP A 533 -10.80 -8.56 13.97
C ASP A 533 -10.36 -8.79 12.48
N PRO A 534 -9.71 -7.81 11.80
CA PRO A 534 -9.02 -8.05 10.53
C PRO A 534 -7.67 -8.73 10.78
N ALA A 535 -7.43 -9.87 10.14
CA ALA A 535 -6.27 -10.73 10.43
C ALA A 535 -4.91 -10.09 10.13
N THR A 536 -4.82 -9.05 9.30
CA THR A 536 -3.64 -8.17 9.28
C THR A 536 -3.99 -6.69 9.32
N ALA A 537 -4.79 -6.16 8.38
CA ALA A 537 -4.94 -4.73 8.21
C ALA A 537 -6.41 -4.24 8.18
N GLY A 538 -6.68 -3.14 8.87
CA GLY A 538 -8.01 -2.54 8.88
C GLY A 538 -8.33 -1.81 7.58
N ILE A 539 -7.74 -0.62 7.38
CA ILE A 539 -8.03 0.26 6.24
C ILE A 539 -6.74 0.71 5.55
N GLY A 540 -6.73 0.66 4.21
CA GLY A 540 -5.63 1.13 3.36
C GLY A 540 -6.06 2.20 2.36
N LEU A 541 -5.44 3.40 2.41
CA LEU A 541 -5.74 4.51 1.49
C LEU A 541 -4.49 5.00 0.75
N PHE A 542 -4.50 4.90 -0.57
CA PHE A 542 -3.31 5.08 -1.41
C PHE A 542 -3.41 6.21 -2.46
N LYS A 543 -4.33 7.15 -2.24
CA LYS A 543 -4.59 8.31 -3.11
C LYS A 543 -5.20 9.51 -2.38
N GLU A 544 -5.06 10.68 -3.00
CA GLU A 544 -5.39 11.99 -2.45
C GLU A 544 -6.88 12.24 -2.15
N GLY A 545 -7.15 13.18 -1.24
CA GLY A 545 -8.45 13.79 -0.96
C GLY A 545 -9.43 12.96 -0.14
N SER A 546 -9.01 11.81 0.41
CA SER A 546 -9.89 10.92 1.17
C SER A 546 -10.16 11.42 2.61
N THR A 547 -11.32 11.05 3.16
CA THR A 547 -11.73 11.36 4.53
C THR A 547 -12.20 10.10 5.27
N ILE A 548 -11.67 9.88 6.46
CA ILE A 548 -12.15 8.89 7.44
C ILE A 548 -12.73 9.68 8.61
N ARG A 549 -14.00 9.44 8.97
CA ARG A 549 -14.62 10.13 10.12
C ARG A 549 -15.59 9.26 10.91
N ASN A 550 -15.54 9.34 12.24
CA ASN A 550 -16.34 8.50 13.13
C ASN A 550 -16.11 7.01 12.80
N VAL A 551 -14.89 6.50 12.92
CA VAL A 551 -14.57 5.09 12.58
C VAL A 551 -13.96 4.39 13.78
N THR A 552 -14.34 3.14 14.02
CA THR A 552 -13.73 2.30 15.04
C THR A 552 -12.99 1.15 14.36
N ILE A 553 -11.72 0.95 14.69
CA ILE A 553 -10.92 -0.19 14.25
C ILE A 553 -10.39 -0.89 15.50
N THR A 554 -10.69 -2.18 15.66
CA THR A 554 -10.28 -2.96 16.83
C THR A 554 -9.76 -4.34 16.43
N GLY A 555 -8.75 -4.85 17.15
CA GLY A 555 -8.22 -6.20 16.98
C GLY A 555 -7.57 -6.43 15.62
N ALA A 556 -6.71 -5.50 15.19
CA ALA A 556 -6.09 -5.60 13.86
C ALA A 556 -4.74 -6.33 13.95
N GLY A 557 -4.62 -7.49 13.30
CA GLY A 557 -3.47 -8.41 13.38
C GLY A 557 -2.10 -7.73 13.31
N GLN A 558 -1.95 -6.76 12.40
CA GLN A 558 -0.72 -6.03 12.14
C GLN A 558 -0.90 -4.50 12.29
N ILE A 559 -1.89 -3.91 11.63
CA ILE A 559 -2.02 -2.46 11.51
C ILE A 559 -3.46 -1.99 11.30
N ALA A 560 -3.95 -1.10 12.15
CA ALA A 560 -5.34 -0.65 12.05
C ALA A 560 -5.58 0.25 10.83
N LEU A 561 -4.70 1.21 10.56
CA LEU A 561 -4.82 2.12 9.42
C LEU A 561 -3.46 2.33 8.74
N GLN A 562 -3.43 2.37 7.41
CA GLN A 562 -2.23 2.72 6.66
C GLN A 562 -2.53 3.61 5.44
N ALA A 563 -1.62 4.55 5.17
CA ALA A 563 -1.73 5.45 4.04
C ALA A 563 -0.39 5.73 3.34
N SER A 564 -0.43 5.87 2.02
CA SER A 564 0.71 6.35 1.22
C SER A 564 0.24 7.15 0.00
N TYR A 565 0.91 8.23 -0.39
CA TYR A 565 0.44 9.10 -1.48
C TYR A 565 -0.97 9.68 -1.25
N ALA A 566 -1.42 9.75 0.01
CA ALA A 566 -2.79 10.09 0.39
C ALA A 566 -2.91 11.60 0.67
N ASP A 567 -2.45 12.43 -0.27
CA ASP A 567 -2.34 13.87 -0.06
C ASP A 567 -3.69 14.51 0.29
N GLY A 568 -3.74 15.37 1.30
CA GLY A 568 -4.98 15.97 1.82
C GLY A 568 -5.86 15.04 2.66
N LEU A 569 -5.35 13.90 3.15
CA LEU A 569 -6.11 12.95 3.97
C LEU A 569 -6.56 13.59 5.30
N MET A 570 -7.86 13.46 5.59
CA MET A 570 -8.49 13.85 6.86
C MET A 570 -8.92 12.60 7.64
N VAL A 571 -8.52 12.53 8.91
CA VAL A 571 -8.88 11.49 9.87
C VAL A 571 -9.43 12.18 11.12
N ASP A 572 -10.73 12.08 11.35
CA ASP A 572 -11.48 12.84 12.35
C ASP A 572 -12.32 11.91 13.24
N ASN A 573 -12.19 12.00 14.57
CA ASN A 573 -12.96 11.16 15.50
C ASN A 573 -12.87 9.65 15.19
N VAL A 574 -11.64 9.13 15.07
CA VAL A 574 -11.38 7.69 14.90
C VAL A 574 -10.96 7.08 16.22
N LEU A 575 -11.43 5.87 16.52
CA LEU A 575 -10.94 5.03 17.61
C LEU A 575 -10.14 3.87 17.01
N ILE A 576 -8.88 3.74 17.40
CA ILE A 576 -8.03 2.56 17.15
C ILE A 576 -7.73 1.92 18.51
N ASP A 577 -8.08 0.64 18.65
CA ASP A 577 -7.92 -0.12 19.88
C ASP A 577 -7.27 -1.49 19.57
N HIS A 578 -6.35 -1.95 20.42
CA HIS A 578 -5.71 -3.28 20.28
C HIS A 578 -5.14 -3.57 18.86
N ALA A 579 -4.43 -2.61 18.25
CA ALA A 579 -3.76 -2.84 16.98
C ALA A 579 -2.42 -3.58 17.16
N ASN A 580 -2.08 -4.47 16.23
CA ASN A 580 -1.01 -5.46 16.25
C ASN A 580 -1.14 -6.50 17.39
N ASP A 581 -2.31 -7.12 17.52
CA ASP A 581 -2.59 -8.17 18.52
C ASP A 581 -1.91 -9.52 18.20
N GLU A 582 -1.78 -9.90 16.93
CA GLU A 582 -0.96 -11.05 16.52
C GLU A 582 0.54 -10.87 16.87
N GLY A 583 1.01 -9.62 16.96
CA GLY A 583 2.31 -9.29 17.53
C GLY A 583 3.48 -9.40 16.55
N PHE A 584 3.26 -8.91 15.32
CA PHE A 584 4.32 -8.57 14.37
C PHE A 584 5.37 -7.65 15.01
N ASN A 585 6.57 -7.62 14.42
CA ASN A 585 7.55 -6.60 14.77
C ASN A 585 7.00 -5.20 14.43
N PRO A 586 7.07 -4.22 15.37
CA PRO A 586 6.63 -2.84 15.13
C PRO A 586 7.39 -2.10 14.01
N ALA A 587 8.58 -2.56 13.64
CA ALA A 587 9.25 -2.18 12.39
C ALA A 587 9.17 -3.37 11.42
N PRO A 588 8.88 -3.17 10.12
CA PRO A 588 8.88 -1.88 9.42
C PRO A 588 7.58 -1.07 9.49
N SER A 589 6.47 -1.63 10.01
CA SER A 589 5.14 -0.99 9.86
C SER A 589 4.17 -1.12 11.04
N ALA A 590 4.15 -2.26 11.76
CA ALA A 590 3.03 -2.64 12.62
C ALA A 590 2.75 -1.67 13.80
N GLY A 591 1.46 -1.48 14.11
CA GLY A 591 0.99 -0.53 15.13
C GLY A 591 -0.40 0.04 14.83
N GLY A 592 -0.69 1.24 15.33
CA GLY A 592 -1.98 1.91 15.12
C GLY A 592 -2.16 2.43 13.69
N PHE A 593 -1.48 3.54 13.38
CA PHE A 593 -1.60 4.22 12.09
C PHE A 593 -0.23 4.63 11.54
N LYS A 594 0.15 4.08 10.36
CA LYS A 594 1.34 4.51 9.60
C LYS A 594 0.98 5.30 8.33
N VAL A 595 1.64 6.44 8.14
CA VAL A 595 1.56 7.29 6.95
C VAL A 595 2.93 7.40 6.31
N THR A 596 2.99 7.29 4.99
CA THR A 596 4.21 7.52 4.20
C THR A 596 3.93 8.45 3.03
N THR A 597 4.95 9.13 2.50
CA THR A 597 4.94 9.79 1.19
C THR A 597 3.68 10.61 0.91
N THR A 598 3.21 11.37 1.89
CA THR A 598 1.90 12.04 1.87
C THR A 598 2.06 13.52 2.20
N ARG A 599 1.37 14.40 1.46
CA ARG A 599 1.41 15.86 1.62
C ARG A 599 0.06 16.39 2.08
N GLY A 600 -0.01 16.95 3.29
CA GLY A 600 -1.24 17.34 3.96
C GLY A 600 -1.93 16.11 4.57
N ILE A 601 -1.71 15.88 5.86
CA ILE A 601 -2.41 14.86 6.65
C ILE A 601 -2.92 15.49 7.94
N THR A 602 -4.19 15.30 8.27
CA THR A 602 -4.76 15.73 9.55
C THR A 602 -5.36 14.54 10.30
N LEU A 603 -4.75 14.18 11.42
CA LEU A 603 -5.32 13.30 12.44
C LEU A 603 -5.83 14.17 13.59
N LYS A 604 -7.14 14.20 13.82
CA LYS A 604 -7.73 15.03 14.87
C LYS A 604 -8.88 14.36 15.62
N ASN A 605 -9.13 14.85 16.84
CA ASN A 605 -10.23 14.43 17.71
C ASN A 605 -10.31 12.90 17.91
N SER A 606 -9.23 12.16 17.74
CA SER A 606 -9.20 10.69 17.67
C SER A 606 -8.58 10.07 18.93
N GLU A 607 -8.74 8.77 19.11
CA GLU A 607 -8.14 7.99 20.20
C GLU A 607 -7.43 6.77 19.60
N ILE A 608 -6.16 6.58 19.97
CA ILE A 608 -5.35 5.42 19.61
C ILE A 608 -4.81 4.84 20.90
N ARG A 609 -5.15 3.59 21.21
CA ARG A 609 -4.79 2.95 22.47
C ARG A 609 -4.51 1.46 22.38
N ASN A 610 -3.87 0.91 23.41
CA ASN A 610 -3.56 -0.52 23.58
C ASN A 610 -2.80 -1.16 22.40
N THR A 611 -2.05 -0.37 21.63
CA THR A 611 -1.38 -0.86 20.40
C THR A 611 -0.04 -1.52 20.70
N THR A 612 0.24 -2.68 20.09
CA THR A 612 1.59 -3.27 20.10
C THR A 612 2.45 -2.61 19.02
N GLY A 613 3.16 -1.54 19.35
CA GLY A 613 3.97 -0.80 18.38
C GLY A 613 3.70 0.70 18.41
N ASN A 614 3.96 1.37 17.30
CA ASN A 614 3.81 2.83 17.21
C ASN A 614 2.33 3.18 17.07
N GLN A 615 1.83 4.15 17.84
CA GLN A 615 0.43 4.56 17.73
C GLN A 615 0.16 5.39 16.48
N PHE A 616 0.97 6.43 16.25
CA PHE A 616 0.97 7.20 15.01
C PHE A 616 2.39 7.41 14.49
N TRP A 617 2.66 7.02 13.25
CA TRP A 617 3.98 7.10 12.62
C TRP A 617 3.88 7.73 11.22
N THR A 618 4.44 8.92 11.04
CA THR A 618 4.70 9.47 9.71
C THR A 618 6.16 9.22 9.33
N ASP A 619 6.37 8.66 8.15
CA ASP A 619 7.66 8.20 7.65
C ASP A 619 7.81 8.59 6.16
N GLN A 620 8.97 8.35 5.56
CA GLN A 620 9.26 8.46 4.12
C GLN A 620 8.67 9.70 3.45
N SER A 621 9.26 10.89 3.69
CA SER A 621 8.86 12.12 2.99
C SER A 621 7.38 12.53 3.21
N THR A 622 6.90 12.50 4.45
CA THR A 622 5.57 13.05 4.77
C THR A 622 5.67 14.55 5.10
N TYR A 623 4.75 15.37 4.58
CA TYR A 623 4.81 16.84 4.63
C TYR A 623 3.47 17.46 5.07
N ASP A 624 3.50 18.54 5.85
CA ASP A 624 2.32 19.24 6.41
C ASP A 624 1.41 18.30 7.22
N ILE A 625 1.94 17.91 8.37
CA ILE A 625 1.35 16.93 9.29
C ILE A 625 0.64 17.66 10.43
N ASN A 626 -0.63 17.34 10.67
CA ASN A 626 -1.44 17.91 11.74
C ASN A 626 -1.93 16.79 12.67
N VAL A 627 -1.52 16.83 13.94
CA VAL A 627 -1.98 15.92 14.99
C VAL A 627 -2.61 16.78 16.09
N LEU A 628 -3.95 16.84 16.11
CA LEU A 628 -4.71 17.85 16.85
C LEU A 628 -5.78 17.24 17.79
N ASN A 629 -5.75 17.56 19.08
CA ASN A 629 -6.79 17.17 20.05
C ASN A 629 -7.06 15.64 20.15
N ASN A 630 -6.01 14.81 20.01
CA ASN A 630 -6.12 13.36 20.08
C ASN A 630 -5.70 12.78 21.45
N TYR A 631 -6.15 11.57 21.75
CA TYR A 631 -5.66 10.74 22.84
C TYR A 631 -4.78 9.61 22.26
N LEU A 632 -3.52 9.53 22.66
CA LEU A 632 -2.57 8.51 22.22
C LEU A 632 -1.94 7.85 23.45
N HIS A 633 -2.52 6.74 23.93
CA HIS A 633 -2.17 6.22 25.26
C HIS A 633 -2.12 4.69 25.41
N ASP A 634 -1.36 4.24 26.41
CA ASP A 634 -1.20 2.82 26.77
C ASP A 634 -0.67 1.94 25.61
N GLY A 635 0.13 2.52 24.70
CA GLY A 635 0.82 1.79 23.61
C GLY A 635 2.15 1.18 24.04
N SER A 636 2.57 0.08 23.41
CA SER A 636 3.82 -0.62 23.77
C SER A 636 5.10 -0.01 23.17
N ARG A 637 5.01 1.11 22.46
CA ARG A 637 6.18 1.79 21.85
C ARG A 637 6.02 3.32 21.91
N TRP A 638 6.24 4.03 20.81
CA TRP A 638 6.06 5.49 20.73
C TRP A 638 4.59 5.87 20.56
N GLY A 639 4.18 6.99 21.16
CA GLY A 639 2.90 7.62 20.86
C GLY A 639 2.89 8.23 19.45
N ILE A 640 3.73 9.25 19.24
CA ILE A 640 3.92 9.89 17.92
C ILE A 640 5.36 9.70 17.45
N VAL A 641 5.54 9.31 16.19
CA VAL A 641 6.81 9.32 15.48
C VAL A 641 6.70 10.15 14.21
N LEU A 642 7.50 11.21 14.13
CA LEU A 642 7.71 12.02 12.92
C LEU A 642 9.11 11.72 12.38
N GLU A 643 9.22 10.99 11.27
CA GLU A 643 10.48 10.48 10.73
C GLU A 643 10.70 10.90 9.27
N ILE A 644 11.93 11.34 8.94
CA ILE A 644 12.37 11.77 7.59
C ILE A 644 11.30 12.58 6.82
N SER A 645 10.74 13.58 7.51
CA SER A 645 9.54 14.33 7.15
C SER A 645 9.78 15.85 7.23
N SER A 646 8.74 16.67 7.04
CA SER A 646 8.84 18.14 7.21
C SER A 646 7.50 18.78 7.52
N THR A 647 7.52 19.91 8.24
CA THR A 647 6.38 20.77 8.50
C THR A 647 5.27 20.04 9.27
N ALA A 648 5.29 20.15 10.59
CA ALA A 648 4.33 19.46 11.44
C ALA A 648 3.74 20.35 12.54
N THR A 649 2.57 19.99 13.03
CA THR A 649 1.88 20.62 14.16
C THR A 649 1.27 19.52 15.02
N VAL A 650 1.83 19.31 16.21
CA VAL A 650 1.34 18.40 17.25
C VAL A 650 0.81 19.28 18.38
N ALA A 651 -0.52 19.43 18.47
CA ALA A 651 -1.10 20.35 19.45
C ALA A 651 -2.43 19.89 20.08
N GLY A 652 -2.64 20.25 21.35
CA GLY A 652 -3.86 19.90 22.09
C GLY A 652 -4.01 18.41 22.44
N ASN A 653 -3.00 17.57 22.19
CA ASN A 653 -3.11 16.12 22.38
C ASN A 653 -2.80 15.71 23.83
N VAL A 654 -3.39 14.59 24.24
CA VAL A 654 -2.96 13.82 25.41
C VAL A 654 -2.18 12.61 24.90
N ILE A 655 -0.93 12.45 25.34
CA ILE A 655 -0.01 11.40 24.90
C ILE A 655 0.54 10.71 26.14
N ALA A 656 -0.05 9.57 26.53
CA ALA A 656 0.06 9.06 27.88
C ALA A 656 0.51 7.59 28.01
N ASN A 657 1.27 7.27 29.04
CA ASN A 657 1.59 5.89 29.47
C ASN A 657 2.30 4.98 28.45
N ASN A 658 2.77 5.50 27.32
CA ASN A 658 3.38 4.69 26.27
C ASN A 658 4.74 4.11 26.73
N ALA A 659 5.06 2.89 26.31
CA ALA A 659 6.25 2.18 26.78
C ALA A 659 7.59 2.71 26.20
N HIS A 660 7.56 3.73 25.34
CA HIS A 660 8.75 4.45 24.85
C HIS A 660 8.64 5.97 25.09
N ASP A 661 8.97 6.81 24.10
CA ASP A 661 8.82 8.27 24.22
C ASP A 661 7.39 8.68 23.81
N GLY A 662 6.89 9.79 24.36
CA GLY A 662 5.60 10.35 23.96
C GLY A 662 5.62 10.82 22.50
N VAL A 663 6.55 11.71 22.15
CA VAL A 663 6.76 12.23 20.80
C VAL A 663 8.23 12.05 20.39
N MET A 664 8.46 11.40 19.24
CA MET A 664 9.75 11.34 18.56
C MET A 664 9.73 12.21 17.30
N VAL A 665 10.77 13.03 17.12
CA VAL A 665 11.05 13.82 15.92
C VAL A 665 12.43 13.41 15.41
N SER A 666 12.47 12.54 14.41
CA SER A 666 13.69 12.07 13.76
C SER A 666 13.80 12.69 12.37
N ASP A 667 14.94 13.32 12.11
CA ASP A 667 15.32 13.85 10.80
C ASP A 667 14.22 14.72 10.14
N THR A 668 13.53 15.54 10.94
CA THR A 668 12.29 16.23 10.53
C THR A 668 12.30 17.70 10.93
N ASP A 669 12.14 18.62 9.95
CA ASP A 669 12.19 20.07 10.20
C ASP A 669 10.81 20.73 10.35
N LYS A 670 10.80 21.94 10.93
CA LYS A 670 9.64 22.85 11.02
C LYS A 670 8.46 22.25 11.82
N VAL A 671 8.74 21.61 12.95
CA VAL A 671 7.74 20.99 13.84
C VAL A 671 7.28 21.99 14.90
N ASN A 672 5.98 22.08 15.16
CA ASN A 672 5.42 22.83 16.27
C ASN A 672 4.79 21.84 17.26
N ILE A 673 5.34 21.69 18.47
CA ILE A 673 4.80 20.83 19.53
C ILE A 673 4.27 21.72 20.64
N TRP A 674 2.98 22.02 20.59
CA TRP A 674 2.38 23.02 21.46
C TRP A 674 1.24 22.46 22.28
N ASN A 675 1.24 22.77 23.57
CA ASN A 675 0.01 22.75 24.33
C ASN A 675 -0.59 21.31 24.41
N ASN A 676 0.28 20.32 24.61
CA ASN A 676 -0.07 18.90 24.78
C ASN A 676 0.16 18.45 26.23
N THR A 677 -0.62 17.48 26.72
CA THR A 677 -0.30 16.75 27.97
C THR A 677 0.45 15.46 27.61
N ILE A 678 1.72 15.38 27.94
CA ILE A 678 2.62 14.27 27.57
C ILE A 678 3.17 13.62 28.84
N VAL A 679 2.51 12.57 29.34
CA VAL A 679 2.73 12.07 30.71
C VAL A 679 2.82 10.53 30.82
N GLY A 680 3.45 9.99 31.85
CA GLY A 680 3.51 8.54 32.13
C GLY A 680 4.29 7.67 31.13
N ASN A 681 4.72 8.24 30.00
CA ASN A 681 5.56 7.60 28.98
C ASN A 681 6.91 7.17 29.60
N LYS A 682 7.42 5.99 29.23
CA LYS A 682 8.54 5.35 29.97
C LYS A 682 9.93 5.88 29.61
N ARG A 683 10.05 6.67 28.53
CA ARG A 683 11.27 7.37 28.13
C ARG A 683 11.00 8.88 28.11
N ALA A 684 11.44 9.64 27.11
CA ALA A 684 11.20 11.08 27.10
C ALA A 684 9.72 11.43 26.86
N ALA A 685 9.30 12.60 27.34
CA ALA A 685 8.05 13.19 26.86
C ALA A 685 8.21 13.55 25.37
N ILE A 686 9.31 14.25 25.04
CA ILE A 686 9.66 14.64 23.68
C ILE A 686 11.13 14.28 23.41
N ALA A 687 11.40 13.66 22.27
CA ALA A 687 12.73 13.38 21.76
C ALA A 687 12.91 13.96 20.35
N LEU A 688 13.86 14.89 20.20
CA LEU A 688 14.36 15.39 18.92
C LEU A 688 15.70 14.71 18.64
N VAL A 689 15.77 13.97 17.54
CA VAL A 689 16.97 13.20 17.16
C VAL A 689 17.37 13.46 15.71
N GLN A 690 18.64 13.20 15.41
CA GLN A 690 19.20 13.26 14.06
C GLN A 690 20.14 12.07 13.86
N ASP A 691 19.90 11.30 12.82
CA ASP A 691 20.82 10.28 12.29
C ASP A 691 21.50 10.74 10.99
N SER A 692 22.15 9.82 10.28
CA SER A 692 22.95 10.12 9.08
C SER A 692 22.16 10.30 7.78
N ARG A 693 20.84 10.05 7.77
CA ARG A 693 19.98 10.19 6.60
C ARG A 693 19.87 11.67 6.19
N ARG A 694 19.98 11.96 4.89
CA ARG A 694 19.79 13.29 4.30
C ARG A 694 19.04 13.17 2.97
N ILE A 695 18.21 14.15 2.61
CA ILE A 695 17.41 14.07 1.37
C ILE A 695 18.27 13.94 0.11
N GLU A 696 19.52 14.44 0.13
CA GLU A 696 20.49 14.34 -0.96
C GLU A 696 21.01 12.91 -1.19
N GLN A 697 20.84 11.99 -0.22
CA GLN A 697 21.29 10.61 -0.30
C GLN A 697 20.27 9.75 -1.06
N LEU A 698 20.19 9.90 -2.38
CA LEU A 698 19.21 9.23 -3.26
C LEU A 698 19.25 7.67 -3.25
N SER A 699 20.21 7.05 -2.55
CA SER A 699 20.29 5.61 -2.31
C SER A 699 19.54 5.15 -1.04
N VAL A 700 19.20 6.07 -0.12
CA VAL A 700 18.38 5.79 1.05
C VAL A 700 16.91 5.70 0.63
N SER A 701 16.15 4.76 1.18
CA SER A 701 14.72 4.66 0.92
C SER A 701 13.94 5.78 1.62
N GLY A 702 12.99 6.40 0.92
CA GLY A 702 11.99 7.28 1.52
C GLY A 702 11.68 8.56 0.74
N HIS A 703 12.36 8.82 -0.39
CA HIS A 703 12.08 9.98 -1.24
C HIS A 703 10.71 9.92 -1.92
N ASP A 704 9.96 11.02 -1.87
CA ASP A 704 8.74 11.16 -2.69
C ASP A 704 9.09 11.32 -4.17
N LYS A 705 9.02 10.20 -4.91
CA LYS A 705 9.32 10.13 -6.36
C LYS A 705 8.43 11.03 -7.24
N ARG A 706 7.36 11.63 -6.71
CA ARG A 706 6.52 12.62 -7.40
C ARG A 706 7.16 14.02 -7.43
N ARG A 707 8.28 14.21 -6.74
CA ARG A 707 8.95 15.49 -6.52
C ARG A 707 10.31 15.54 -7.22
N PRO A 708 10.78 16.72 -7.67
CA PRO A 708 12.17 16.90 -8.11
C PRO A 708 13.14 16.44 -7.02
N GLN A 709 14.19 15.71 -7.39
CA GLN A 709 15.12 15.12 -6.43
C GLN A 709 16.48 15.84 -6.45
N PRO A 710 17.06 16.15 -5.27
CA PRO A 710 16.47 16.00 -3.93
C PRO A 710 15.35 17.04 -3.66
N ASP A 711 14.29 16.65 -2.94
CA ASP A 711 13.22 17.58 -2.57
C ASP A 711 13.63 18.46 -1.37
N LEU A 712 14.36 19.54 -1.64
CA LEU A 712 14.86 20.47 -0.63
C LEU A 712 13.77 21.18 0.21
N THR A 713 12.47 20.98 -0.08
CA THR A 713 11.41 21.39 0.87
C THR A 713 11.43 20.56 2.16
N MET A 714 12.07 19.39 2.13
CA MET A 714 12.09 18.37 3.17
C MET A 714 13.51 17.77 3.30
N PRO A 715 14.41 18.45 4.05
CA PRO A 715 15.86 18.20 4.00
C PRO A 715 16.32 16.90 4.69
N TRP A 716 15.42 16.23 5.42
CA TRP A 716 15.74 15.18 6.41
C TRP A 716 16.74 15.67 7.48
N ILE A 717 16.43 16.81 8.08
CA ILE A 717 17.23 17.43 9.15
C ILE A 717 16.28 17.83 10.29
N THR A 718 16.55 17.41 11.52
CA THR A 718 15.79 17.89 12.69
C THR A 718 16.23 19.30 13.06
N ARG A 719 15.44 20.29 12.64
CA ARG A 719 15.70 21.72 12.88
C ARG A 719 14.43 22.56 12.88
N GLY A 720 14.49 23.75 13.45
CA GLY A 720 13.37 24.70 13.43
C GLY A 720 12.15 24.21 14.21
N THR A 721 12.34 23.29 15.15
CA THR A 721 11.25 22.84 16.03
C THR A 721 10.93 23.92 17.05
N THR A 722 9.66 24.13 17.37
CA THR A 722 9.20 24.97 18.48
C THR A 722 8.40 24.14 19.47
N VAL A 723 8.61 24.37 20.77
CA VAL A 723 7.95 23.66 21.87
C VAL A 723 7.37 24.67 22.86
N GLY A 724 6.09 24.59 23.19
CA GLY A 724 5.54 25.50 24.19
C GLY A 724 4.27 25.02 24.86
N ASN A 725 4.01 25.48 26.07
CA ASN A 725 2.79 25.20 26.83
C ASN A 725 2.49 23.72 27.12
N ASN A 726 3.43 22.80 26.91
CA ASN A 726 3.20 21.37 27.15
C ASN A 726 3.34 21.05 28.64
N ILE A 727 2.55 20.09 29.15
CA ILE A 727 2.82 19.43 30.44
C ILE A 727 3.57 18.14 30.16
N MET A 728 4.75 17.98 30.75
CA MET A 728 5.68 16.91 30.40
C MET A 728 6.17 16.17 31.64
N THR A 729 5.92 14.86 31.70
CA THR A 729 6.70 13.92 32.52
C THR A 729 7.46 12.98 31.58
N GLY A 730 8.69 12.64 31.92
CA GLY A 730 9.42 11.58 31.22
C GLY A 730 10.53 11.02 32.10
N GLY A 731 11.43 10.30 31.47
CA GLY A 731 12.54 9.59 32.09
C GLY A 731 12.13 8.22 32.66
N SER A 732 12.95 7.23 32.34
CA SER A 732 12.86 5.89 32.91
C SER A 732 13.19 5.90 34.41
N THR A 733 12.56 4.99 35.17
CA THR A 733 12.86 4.83 36.61
C THR A 733 14.27 4.28 36.89
N ASP A 734 14.96 3.76 35.87
CA ASP A 734 16.38 3.37 35.91
C ASP A 734 17.36 4.55 35.72
N GLY A 735 16.87 5.76 35.42
CA GLY A 735 17.61 7.01 35.55
C GLY A 735 18.51 7.40 34.37
N ALA A 736 18.29 6.85 33.17
CA ALA A 736 19.06 7.20 31.96
C ALA A 736 18.38 8.23 31.03
N ASP A 737 17.05 8.23 30.94
CA ASP A 737 16.30 9.12 30.02
C ASP A 737 15.89 10.46 30.65
N PRO A 738 15.85 11.56 29.88
CA PRO A 738 15.37 12.87 30.33
C PRO A 738 13.87 13.07 30.09
N ILE A 739 13.31 14.19 30.55
CA ILE A 739 11.96 14.64 30.15
C ILE A 739 11.96 15.12 28.68
N LEU A 740 12.91 15.98 28.31
CA LEU A 740 13.12 16.46 26.93
C LEU A 740 14.51 16.04 26.42
N ARG A 741 14.55 15.27 25.33
CA ARG A 741 15.79 14.86 24.66
C ARG A 741 15.97 15.68 23.39
N VAL A 742 17.14 16.31 23.21
CA VAL A 742 17.60 16.89 21.95
C VAL A 742 18.99 16.33 21.68
N SER A 743 19.15 15.52 20.62
CA SER A 743 20.37 14.72 20.42
C SER A 743 20.66 14.41 18.95
N SER A 744 21.70 15.04 18.39
CA SER A 744 22.30 14.56 17.15
C SER A 744 23.21 13.35 17.46
N TRP A 745 22.87 12.18 16.93
CA TRP A 745 23.66 10.95 17.16
C TRP A 745 25.02 11.01 16.46
N GLU A 746 25.07 11.65 15.29
CA GLU A 746 26.32 11.98 14.58
C GLU A 746 27.11 13.13 15.24
N LYS A 747 26.52 13.85 16.20
CA LYS A 747 27.12 15.02 16.88
C LYS A 747 27.43 16.17 15.92
N VAL A 748 26.63 16.33 14.86
CA VAL A 748 26.82 17.37 13.84
C VAL A 748 26.04 18.66 14.09
N PHE A 749 25.06 18.62 15.00
CA PHE A 749 24.25 19.79 15.40
C PHE A 749 24.33 20.09 16.89
N ASP A 750 24.38 21.37 17.24
CA ASP A 750 24.08 21.88 18.58
C ASP A 750 22.57 21.90 18.81
N GLY A 751 22.12 21.76 20.07
CA GLY A 751 20.69 21.64 20.37
C GLY A 751 19.86 22.87 19.97
N ASN A 752 20.45 24.08 19.94
CA ASN A 752 19.80 25.30 19.44
C ASN A 752 19.73 25.37 17.89
N GLU A 753 20.48 24.54 17.16
CA GLU A 753 20.26 24.34 15.70
C GLU A 753 19.04 23.42 15.46
N MET A 754 18.76 22.49 16.39
CA MET A 754 17.67 21.51 16.30
C MET A 754 16.33 22.05 16.83
N LEU A 755 16.34 22.61 18.04
CA LEU A 755 15.19 23.22 18.72
C LEU A 755 15.35 24.75 18.69
N ALA A 756 14.53 25.43 17.87
CA ALA A 756 14.62 26.87 17.69
C ALA A 756 14.11 27.64 18.92
N SER A 757 13.03 27.16 19.55
CA SER A 757 12.51 27.73 20.80
C SER A 757 11.81 26.67 21.64
N SER A 758 12.01 26.75 22.96
CA SER A 758 11.20 26.06 23.96
C SER A 758 10.83 27.04 25.07
N ASN A 759 9.55 27.25 25.38
CA ASN A 759 9.14 28.14 26.47
C ASN A 759 7.70 27.92 26.98
N GLY A 760 7.46 28.25 28.25
CA GLY A 760 6.14 28.14 28.89
C GLY A 760 5.68 26.70 29.13
N ASN A 761 6.60 25.75 29.16
CA ASN A 761 6.29 24.34 29.42
C ASN A 761 6.26 24.05 30.93
N VAL A 762 5.64 22.94 31.32
CA VAL A 762 5.73 22.37 32.66
C VAL A 762 6.58 21.12 32.58
N PHE A 763 7.78 21.18 33.17
CA PHE A 763 8.64 20.01 33.38
C PHE A 763 8.30 19.43 34.74
N SER A 764 7.96 18.14 34.81
CA SER A 764 7.56 17.50 36.05
C SER A 764 8.57 16.45 36.51
N GLN A 765 9.09 16.63 37.74
CA GLN A 765 9.94 15.67 38.44
C GLN A 765 9.24 15.25 39.76
N THR A 766 9.33 13.99 40.16
CA THR A 766 8.77 13.52 41.44
C THR A 766 9.56 14.02 42.65
N ALA A 767 10.85 14.22 42.46
CA ALA A 767 11.77 14.97 43.31
C ALA A 767 12.84 15.62 42.42
N VAL A 768 13.58 16.61 42.92
CA VAL A 768 14.70 17.20 42.14
C VAL A 768 15.71 16.10 41.77
N GLY A 769 15.87 15.83 40.48
CA GLY A 769 16.70 14.72 39.98
C GLY A 769 15.99 13.36 39.90
N ALA A 770 14.66 13.31 39.93
CA ALA A 770 13.85 12.13 39.62
C ALA A 770 12.71 12.50 38.64
N PRO A 771 12.84 12.30 37.32
CA PRO A 771 13.95 11.63 36.62
C PRO A 771 15.27 12.38 36.74
N LYS A 772 16.38 11.64 36.56
CA LYS A 772 17.76 12.10 36.75
C LYS A 772 18.09 13.36 35.96
N TYR A 773 17.48 13.52 34.78
CA TYR A 773 17.69 14.65 33.89
C TYR A 773 16.35 15.28 33.51
N VAL A 774 16.27 16.62 33.57
CA VAL A 774 15.18 17.34 32.89
C VAL A 774 15.43 17.32 31.38
N THR A 775 16.68 17.53 30.97
CA THR A 775 17.06 17.57 29.54
C THR A 775 18.38 16.86 29.24
N ILE A 776 18.48 16.31 28.03
CA ILE A 776 19.74 16.02 27.35
C ILE A 776 19.80 16.91 26.13
N TRP A 777 20.93 17.59 25.90
CA TRP A 777 21.04 18.64 24.90
C TRP A 777 22.20 18.41 23.95
N SER A 778 21.94 18.47 22.64
CA SER A 778 22.95 18.17 21.63
C SER A 778 24.09 19.18 21.66
N ARG A 779 25.31 18.70 21.42
CA ARG A 779 26.51 19.53 21.27
C ARG A 779 27.33 19.08 20.08
N LYS A 780 27.67 20.00 19.20
CA LYS A 780 28.46 19.76 17.99
C LYS A 780 29.87 19.29 18.33
N GLY A 781 30.32 18.22 17.68
CA GLY A 781 31.62 17.61 17.88
C GLY A 781 31.84 16.91 19.24
N ALA A 782 30.80 16.79 20.09
CA ALA A 782 30.94 16.27 21.45
C ALA A 782 29.74 15.38 21.84
N ASN A 783 29.86 14.69 22.98
CA ASN A 783 28.69 14.03 23.57
C ASN A 783 27.73 15.09 24.14
N ALA A 784 26.43 14.84 24.01
CA ALA A 784 25.37 15.71 24.52
C ALA A 784 25.44 15.87 26.06
N PRO A 785 25.64 17.07 26.63
CA PRO A 785 25.48 17.29 28.06
C PRO A 785 24.07 16.93 28.56
N SER A 786 24.00 16.45 29.80
CA SER A 786 22.75 16.12 30.51
C SER A 786 22.57 17.07 31.68
N TYR A 787 21.36 17.61 31.86
CA TYR A 787 21.05 18.60 32.90
C TYR A 787 20.03 18.02 33.89
N ALA A 788 20.41 17.96 35.17
CA ALA A 788 19.55 17.43 36.23
C ALA A 788 18.46 18.40 36.70
N THR A 789 18.64 19.70 36.46
CA THR A 789 17.76 20.78 36.95
C THR A 789 17.43 21.77 35.85
N MET A 790 16.23 22.35 35.90
CA MET A 790 15.80 23.42 34.98
C MET A 790 16.75 24.61 35.00
N PHE A 791 17.24 25.02 36.18
CA PHE A 791 18.20 26.13 36.30
C PHE A 791 19.45 25.91 35.43
N ASN A 792 20.11 24.75 35.56
CA ASN A 792 21.32 24.46 34.78
C ASN A 792 21.04 24.37 33.27
N TYR A 793 19.90 23.78 32.90
CA TYR A 793 19.45 23.69 31.50
C TYR A 793 19.18 25.08 30.89
N THR A 794 18.36 25.91 31.54
CA THR A 794 18.01 27.26 31.08
C THR A 794 19.24 28.18 31.04
N THR A 795 20.13 28.10 32.04
CA THR A 795 21.39 28.87 32.04
C THR A 795 22.32 28.46 30.90
N ALA A 796 22.44 27.17 30.59
CA ALA A 796 23.36 26.69 29.57
C ALA A 796 22.84 26.83 28.12
N THR A 797 21.52 26.80 27.92
CA THR A 797 20.91 26.77 26.58
C THR A 797 20.21 28.07 26.19
N GLY A 798 19.77 28.87 27.17
CA GLY A 798 18.92 30.03 26.99
C GLY A 798 17.43 29.72 26.78
N GLN A 799 17.04 28.45 26.77
CA GLN A 799 15.66 27.99 26.54
C GLN A 799 14.85 27.93 27.85
N ASP A 800 13.52 27.87 27.72
CA ASP A 800 12.56 27.61 28.80
C ASP A 800 12.59 28.60 29.97
N LYS A 801 12.93 29.88 29.69
CA LYS A 801 13.08 30.94 30.69
C LYS A 801 11.81 31.28 31.49
N ALA A 802 10.62 31.04 30.92
CA ALA A 802 9.32 31.20 31.58
C ALA A 802 8.62 29.87 31.85
N SER A 803 9.34 28.75 31.75
CA SER A 803 8.80 27.41 32.01
C SER A 803 8.86 27.07 33.50
N TYR A 804 7.94 26.22 33.96
CA TYR A 804 7.81 25.83 35.36
C TYR A 804 8.37 24.42 35.62
N ASN A 805 9.06 24.25 36.74
CA ASN A 805 9.50 22.95 37.24
C ASN A 805 8.55 22.48 38.35
N HIS A 806 7.61 21.60 38.01
CA HIS A 806 6.71 20.97 38.97
C HIS A 806 7.46 19.87 39.72
N ILE A 807 7.57 20.01 41.04
CA ILE A 807 8.24 19.02 41.91
C ILE A 807 7.19 18.37 42.83
N GLY A 808 6.98 17.06 42.68
CA GLY A 808 6.14 16.28 43.60
C GLY A 808 5.23 15.27 42.91
N ALA A 809 3.96 15.23 43.33
CA ALA A 809 2.96 14.32 42.75
C ALA A 809 2.66 14.63 41.26
N SER A 810 1.86 13.80 40.61
CA SER A 810 1.47 13.97 39.20
C SER A 810 1.07 15.41 38.86
N PRO A 811 1.53 15.98 37.73
CA PRO A 811 1.14 17.32 37.29
C PRO A 811 -0.30 17.34 36.73
N VAL A 812 -0.93 16.18 36.57
CA VAL A 812 -2.29 16.03 36.04
C VAL A 812 -3.15 15.07 36.86
N ASP A 813 -4.47 15.25 36.77
CA ASP A 813 -5.48 14.34 37.32
C ASP A 813 -5.71 13.09 36.44
N SER A 814 -6.64 12.23 36.85
CA SER A 814 -7.02 11.00 36.12
C SER A 814 -7.69 11.24 34.77
N SER A 815 -8.05 12.49 34.44
CA SER A 815 -8.53 12.90 33.11
C SER A 815 -7.45 13.64 32.31
N TYR A 816 -6.18 13.55 32.74
CA TYR A 816 -5.03 14.20 32.11
C TYR A 816 -5.10 15.74 32.07
N ARG A 817 -5.94 16.35 32.92
CA ARG A 817 -6.07 17.82 33.06
C ARG A 817 -5.10 18.30 34.15
N PRO A 818 -4.51 19.50 34.06
CA PRO A 818 -3.57 19.99 35.08
C PRO A 818 -4.17 20.02 36.48
N VAL A 819 -3.40 19.59 37.49
CA VAL A 819 -3.78 19.73 38.91
C VAL A 819 -3.80 21.20 39.35
N ALA A 820 -4.36 21.47 40.54
CA ALA A 820 -4.50 22.84 41.06
C ALA A 820 -3.17 23.63 41.06
N ASP A 821 -2.08 23.01 41.52
CA ASP A 821 -0.74 23.64 41.59
C ASP A 821 -0.23 24.06 40.20
N VAL A 822 -0.46 23.24 39.18
CA VAL A 822 -0.07 23.52 37.78
C VAL A 822 -1.00 24.57 37.17
N LYS A 823 -2.31 24.49 37.42
CA LYS A 823 -3.30 25.51 37.00
C LYS A 823 -2.95 26.89 37.55
N ALA A 824 -2.47 26.98 38.80
CA ALA A 824 -2.07 28.23 39.43
C ALA A 824 -0.89 28.93 38.72
N GLN A 825 -0.06 28.20 37.96
CA GLN A 825 1.07 28.77 37.23
C GLN A 825 0.70 29.33 35.84
N LEU A 826 -0.53 29.11 35.35
CA LEU A 826 -0.94 29.45 33.97
C LEU A 826 -0.57 30.89 33.59
N ALA A 827 -0.93 31.87 34.41
CA ALA A 827 -0.70 33.28 34.12
C ALA A 827 0.79 33.71 34.11
N ALA A 828 1.66 32.94 34.78
CA ALA A 828 3.10 33.20 34.83
C ALA A 828 3.89 32.45 33.74
N VAL A 829 3.35 31.32 33.26
CA VAL A 829 4.08 30.34 32.44
C VAL A 829 3.57 30.30 31.00
N ALA A 830 2.25 30.21 30.80
CA ALA A 830 1.68 29.93 29.49
C ALA A 830 1.98 31.09 28.51
N GLN A 831 2.47 30.76 27.32
CA GLN A 831 2.73 31.69 26.23
C GLN A 831 1.51 31.79 25.30
N PRO A 832 1.28 32.92 24.61
CA PRO A 832 0.28 32.98 23.54
C PRO A 832 0.58 31.95 22.44
N LEU A 833 -0.46 31.32 21.88
CA LEU A 833 -0.30 30.38 20.77
C LEU A 833 0.29 31.06 19.52
N PRO A 834 1.28 30.44 18.82
CA PRO A 834 1.68 30.88 17.50
C PRO A 834 0.48 30.88 16.55
N ALA A 835 0.31 31.92 15.73
CA ALA A 835 -0.91 32.11 14.94
C ALA A 835 -1.27 30.91 14.03
N GLY A 836 -0.27 30.21 13.49
CA GLY A 836 -0.48 28.98 12.70
C GLY A 836 -0.96 27.79 13.52
N VAL A 837 -0.56 27.68 14.79
CA VAL A 837 -1.05 26.65 15.73
C VAL A 837 -2.47 27.00 16.16
N ALA A 838 -2.72 28.24 16.56
CA ALA A 838 -4.03 28.74 16.95
C ALA A 838 -5.08 28.51 15.85
N SER A 839 -4.75 28.88 14.60
CA SER A 839 -5.61 28.65 13.43
C SER A 839 -5.94 27.17 13.20
N LYS A 840 -4.97 26.27 13.38
CA LYS A 840 -5.17 24.82 13.25
C LYS A 840 -6.04 24.22 14.37
N LEU A 841 -5.99 24.79 15.58
CA LEU A 841 -6.82 24.38 16.73
C LEU A 841 -8.22 25.03 16.74
N GLY A 842 -8.47 26.05 15.90
CA GLY A 842 -9.70 26.85 15.94
C GLY A 842 -9.73 27.88 17.07
N ASP A 843 -8.57 28.33 17.52
CA ASP A 843 -8.37 29.23 18.66
C ASP A 843 -7.83 30.61 18.28
N ALA A 844 -7.95 31.57 19.19
CA ALA A 844 -7.29 32.87 19.06
C ALA A 844 -5.78 32.74 19.34
N PRO A 845 -4.90 33.49 18.64
CA PRO A 845 -3.47 33.54 18.97
C PRO A 845 -3.17 34.03 20.40
N SER A 846 -4.11 34.73 21.04
CA SER A 846 -4.03 35.15 22.45
C SER A 846 -4.38 34.04 23.44
N THR A 847 -4.81 32.85 23.00
CA THR A 847 -5.14 31.73 23.89
C THR A 847 -3.89 31.27 24.63
N GLN A 848 -4.03 31.11 25.96
CA GLN A 848 -3.00 30.64 26.88
C GLN A 848 -3.57 29.52 27.74
N ALA A 849 -2.94 28.35 27.70
CA ALA A 849 -3.29 27.17 28.49
C ALA A 849 -2.02 26.36 28.78
N LEU A 850 -2.06 25.44 29.75
CA LEU A 850 -0.98 24.48 30.00
C LEU A 850 -1.49 23.06 29.81
N GLY A 851 -0.77 22.25 29.04
CA GLY A 851 -1.21 20.92 28.62
C GLY A 851 -2.33 20.98 27.58
N ALA A 852 -3.04 19.87 27.41
CA ALA A 852 -4.29 19.82 26.67
C ALA A 852 -5.46 20.35 27.54
N TRP A 853 -6.38 21.11 26.93
CA TRP A 853 -7.56 21.73 27.59
C TRP A 853 -8.89 21.30 26.96
N ARG A 854 -8.89 20.27 26.11
CA ARG A 854 -10.04 19.76 25.35
C ARG A 854 -10.09 18.23 25.36
#